data_AF-A0A7C1D4T5-F1
#
_entry.id   AF-A0A7C1D4T5-F1
#
_cell.length_a   1.000
_cell.length_b   1.000
_cell.length_c   1.000
_cell.angle_alpha   90.00
_cell.angle_beta   90.00
_cell.angle_gamma   90.00
#
_symmetry.space_group_name_H-M   'P 1'
#
loop_
_entity.id
_entity.type
_entity.pdbx_description
1 polymer ?
#
loop_
_entity_poly.entity_id
_entity_poly.type
_entity_poly.pdbx_seq_one_letter_code
_entity_poly.pdbx_strand_id
1 'polypeptide(L)'
;MKLRGFVFITTFTMLIFTFPLFGQVEGLSGWNIFLDPGHSGKENMGVYGYSEAERNLRVALRLRDYLLETTDIDTVFLSRTNDQQNVSLTQRSDLANALGAAWFHSIHSDASGSPGTNSTLLLWGQYYNGQEKVPNGGKAMSDIMVDLLTRGMRIPTRGSIGDCSFYTWSDWCRTSGGPYLSVNRRTTMPSELSESGFHTNPRQNQLFMNDRWKKLEAMTFYWSMLQFHELERPFAGIVTGIIKDQESLKPINGAIVTIAEQSDTTDTFESLFHKYSNDPDLLRNGFYFIENLPDEPLIMTIEAPGYYGDTLEVTPSAPFFTFHDVQLLSSTPPTVVTTTPAHGDTNVLAWSDITIDFSRRMDRASVEANLTMSPDDELSYRWTGNYTRLIIRPDTLQFLTTYSITISGAATDRHNHPLDGNGDGVGGDDFTFSFKTGTRDRTPPVVVSFHPPLNDIDVDPGQIISFTFDEQINFSGLTDEQFQLKKLADGSLVPGIFEHYLVNEKSVLCFFPEEKLSPGEKYIGKLFEGVQDMFGNQTEDYTNLSFETRDQQYQIITIDVFEDDISNRWWNPSVSGSTTGIITDSTYRSTSAEYVNHLSGSARSMQLNYGWETGASAWLLRLYLNESTPKNVHFDENQLLQAYIFGDGSGNKIRFAVDDNVPVYTAANHEVSPWYTIDWIGWRLVSWDMANDTAGVWLGDGNLDGVLRFDSIQMTYTEGSAPFGTIYIDDLQLSKPKETGVELRETLPIVGDFQLGQCYPNPFNNNTVIPYVLYRQARLVKLSIYNTLGQKIAVFEDLNTAAGKYHVNWNTKNYIESEASSGIYYYELTVDEQKQTRKMIYLK
;
A
#
# COMPACT_ATOMS: atom_id res chain seq x y z
N MET A 1 -66.97 23.44 -39.09
CA MET A 1 -67.32 24.86 -38.84
C MET A 1 -66.09 25.56 -38.29
N LYS A 2 -65.88 26.81 -38.69
CA LYS A 2 -64.64 27.61 -38.65
C LYS A 2 -63.96 27.76 -37.28
N LEU A 3 -62.63 27.92 -37.35
CA LEU A 3 -61.75 28.50 -36.33
C LEU A 3 -62.33 29.78 -35.70
N ARG A 4 -62.07 29.96 -34.41
CA ARG A 4 -61.86 31.28 -33.79
C ARG A 4 -60.66 31.21 -32.86
N GLY A 5 -59.56 31.83 -33.29
CA GLY A 5 -58.41 32.09 -32.44
C GLY A 5 -58.69 33.26 -31.51
N PHE A 6 -58.29 33.13 -30.25
CA PHE A 6 -58.14 34.23 -29.31
C PHE A 6 -56.64 34.51 -29.16
N VAL A 7 -56.27 35.75 -29.46
CA VAL A 7 -54.93 36.32 -29.29
C VAL A 7 -54.78 36.70 -27.82
N PHE A 8 -53.84 36.08 -27.10
CA PHE A 8 -53.31 36.62 -25.85
C PHE A 8 -52.15 37.55 -26.19
N ILE A 9 -52.33 38.84 -25.92
CA ILE A 9 -51.26 39.84 -25.95
C ILE A 9 -50.50 39.68 -24.64
N THR A 10 -49.34 39.03 -24.69
CA THR A 10 -48.39 39.00 -23.58
C THR A 10 -47.51 40.24 -23.70
N THR A 11 -47.73 41.23 -22.84
CA THR A 11 -46.85 42.38 -22.68
C THR A 11 -45.50 41.87 -22.16
N PHE A 12 -44.48 41.87 -23.00
CA PHE A 12 -43.12 41.51 -22.61
C PHE A 12 -42.53 42.70 -21.86
N THR A 13 -42.66 42.72 -20.53
CA THR A 13 -41.91 43.65 -19.69
C THR A 13 -40.47 43.14 -19.67
N MET A 14 -39.64 43.70 -20.55
CA MET A 14 -38.19 43.46 -20.56
C MET A 14 -37.61 44.09 -19.29
N LEU A 15 -37.44 43.29 -18.24
CA LEU A 15 -36.63 43.68 -17.09
C LEU A 15 -35.17 43.75 -17.58
N ILE A 16 -34.70 44.97 -17.85
CA ILE A 16 -33.28 45.23 -18.04
C ILE A 16 -32.66 45.13 -16.66
N PHE A 17 -32.08 43.98 -16.33
CA PHE A 17 -31.14 43.88 -15.22
C PHE A 17 -29.88 44.65 -15.64
N THR A 18 -29.77 45.90 -15.18
CA THR A 18 -28.49 46.60 -15.14
C THR A 18 -27.67 45.96 -14.03
N PHE A 19 -26.93 44.91 -14.34
CA PHE A 19 -25.77 44.55 -13.53
C PHE A 19 -24.82 45.77 -13.54
N PRO A 20 -24.20 46.13 -12.41
CA PRO A 20 -23.09 47.07 -12.47
C PRO A 20 -22.06 46.43 -13.40
N LEU A 21 -21.78 47.08 -14.54
CA LEU A 21 -20.59 46.78 -15.30
C LEU A 21 -19.43 46.93 -14.32
N PHE A 22 -18.74 45.83 -13.99
CA PHE A 22 -17.44 45.92 -13.36
C PHE A 22 -16.61 46.92 -14.19
N GLY A 23 -16.03 47.90 -13.53
CA GLY A 23 -15.09 48.79 -14.20
C GLY A 23 -13.98 47.94 -14.81
N GLN A 24 -13.66 48.18 -16.08
CA GLN A 24 -12.54 47.53 -16.75
C GLN A 24 -11.27 47.77 -15.91
N VAL A 25 -10.51 46.71 -15.62
CA VAL A 25 -9.20 46.83 -14.95
C VAL A 25 -8.23 47.47 -15.95
N GLU A 26 -7.74 48.67 -15.63
CA GLU A 26 -6.77 49.40 -16.45
C GLU A 26 -5.33 49.09 -16.01
N GLY A 27 -4.37 49.18 -16.95
CA GLY A 27 -2.94 49.02 -16.68
C GLY A 27 -2.25 47.88 -17.42
N LEU A 28 -2.98 47.12 -18.24
CA LEU A 28 -2.46 46.10 -19.15
C LEU A 28 -2.44 46.55 -20.61
N SER A 29 -2.93 47.76 -20.94
CA SER A 29 -2.78 48.32 -22.28
C SER A 29 -1.30 48.42 -22.69
N GLY A 30 -0.98 48.02 -23.92
CA GLY A 30 0.39 47.89 -24.41
C GLY A 30 1.05 46.54 -24.10
N TRP A 31 0.43 45.70 -23.26
CA TRP A 31 0.91 44.36 -22.94
C TRP A 31 0.13 43.29 -23.71
N ASN A 32 0.84 42.27 -24.19
CA ASN A 32 0.23 41.11 -24.83
C ASN A 32 0.87 39.82 -24.29
N ILE A 33 0.10 38.75 -24.27
CA ILE A 33 0.52 37.48 -23.69
C ILE A 33 0.24 36.32 -24.64
N PHE A 34 1.14 35.35 -24.65
CA PHE A 34 0.98 34.09 -25.34
C PHE A 34 0.67 32.98 -24.34
N LEU A 35 -0.56 32.45 -24.40
CA LEU A 35 -1.00 31.32 -23.60
C LEU A 35 -0.78 30.02 -24.37
N ASP A 36 -0.03 29.10 -23.77
CA ASP A 36 0.29 27.82 -24.35
C ASP A 36 -0.40 26.69 -23.57
N PRO A 37 -1.61 26.26 -23.98
CA PRO A 37 -2.19 25.03 -23.45
C PRO A 37 -1.33 23.84 -23.89
N GLY A 38 -0.58 23.28 -22.94
CA GLY A 38 0.33 22.16 -23.13
C GLY A 38 -0.31 20.99 -23.88
N HIS A 39 0.52 20.21 -24.58
CA HIS A 39 0.10 19.03 -25.36
C HIS A 39 -0.93 19.34 -26.47
N SER A 40 -1.39 18.33 -27.21
CA SER A 40 -2.41 18.44 -28.26
C SER A 40 -3.32 17.21 -28.33
N GLY A 41 -4.53 17.38 -28.88
CA GLY A 41 -5.51 16.29 -28.98
C GLY A 41 -5.82 15.64 -27.62
N LYS A 42 -5.54 14.34 -27.52
CA LYS A 42 -5.71 13.53 -26.30
C LYS A 42 -4.39 13.03 -25.70
N GLU A 43 -3.29 13.72 -26.00
CA GLU A 43 -1.99 13.43 -25.41
C GLU A 43 -2.03 13.53 -23.88
N ASN A 44 -1.14 12.74 -23.25
CA ASN A 44 -0.97 12.60 -21.80
C ASN A 44 -2.30 12.27 -21.08
N MET A 45 -2.72 11.01 -21.23
CA MET A 45 -4.02 10.52 -20.77
C MET A 45 -4.06 10.35 -19.25
N GLY A 46 -5.12 10.85 -18.60
CA GLY A 46 -5.39 10.61 -17.18
C GLY A 46 -6.11 9.28 -16.89
N VAL A 47 -6.37 9.01 -15.61
CA VAL A 47 -6.88 7.70 -15.12
C VAL A 47 -8.25 7.31 -15.67
N TYR A 48 -9.12 8.28 -15.97
CA TYR A 48 -10.51 8.03 -16.40
C TYR A 48 -10.79 8.51 -17.83
N GLY A 49 -9.79 8.43 -18.72
CA GLY A 49 -9.98 8.75 -20.13
C GLY A 49 -10.19 10.25 -20.43
N TYR A 50 -9.87 11.13 -19.49
CA TYR A 50 -9.80 12.58 -19.68
C TYR A 50 -8.35 13.03 -19.65
N SER A 51 -7.88 13.59 -20.76
CA SER A 51 -6.45 13.87 -20.95
C SER A 51 -6.04 15.25 -20.42
N GLU A 52 -4.76 15.40 -20.09
CA GLU A 52 -4.18 16.69 -19.78
C GLU A 52 -4.38 17.69 -20.92
N ALA A 53 -4.12 17.27 -22.17
CA ALA A 53 -4.26 18.13 -23.35
C ALA A 53 -5.67 18.72 -23.46
N GLU A 54 -6.69 17.91 -23.20
CA GLU A 54 -8.07 18.39 -23.21
C GLU A 54 -8.25 19.47 -22.13
N ARG A 55 -7.85 19.17 -20.90
CA ARG A 55 -7.96 20.06 -19.75
C ARG A 55 -7.22 21.39 -19.93
N ASN A 56 -5.96 21.38 -20.35
CA ASN A 56 -5.13 22.58 -20.50
C ASN A 56 -5.75 23.61 -21.44
N LEU A 57 -6.36 23.16 -22.55
CA LEU A 57 -7.03 24.05 -23.50
C LEU A 57 -8.21 24.79 -22.87
N ARG A 58 -9.06 24.07 -22.13
CA ARG A 58 -10.24 24.67 -21.50
C ARG A 58 -9.87 25.69 -20.43
N VAL A 59 -8.72 25.54 -19.77
CA VAL A 59 -8.21 26.53 -18.81
C VAL A 59 -7.61 27.73 -19.54
N ALA A 60 -6.80 27.52 -20.58
CA ALA A 60 -6.25 28.60 -21.39
C ALA A 60 -7.33 29.48 -22.04
N LEU A 61 -8.40 28.87 -22.57
CA LEU A 61 -9.52 29.61 -23.16
C LEU A 61 -10.24 30.49 -22.12
N ARG A 62 -10.45 29.99 -20.90
CA ARG A 62 -11.06 30.78 -19.82
C ARG A 62 -10.16 31.92 -19.35
N LEU A 63 -8.86 31.66 -19.24
CA LEU A 63 -7.89 32.69 -18.86
C LEU A 63 -7.86 33.80 -19.92
N ARG A 64 -7.89 33.44 -21.21
CA ARG A 64 -8.04 34.40 -22.30
C ARG A 64 -9.31 35.25 -22.12
N ASP A 65 -10.44 34.61 -21.85
CA ASP A 65 -11.72 35.31 -21.74
C ASP A 65 -11.70 36.29 -20.55
N TYR A 66 -11.19 35.87 -19.37
CA TYR A 66 -11.00 36.80 -18.25
C TYR A 66 -10.15 38.01 -18.62
N LEU A 67 -9.00 37.79 -19.26
CA LEU A 67 -8.10 38.88 -19.66
C LEU A 67 -8.79 39.83 -20.64
N LEU A 68 -9.41 39.31 -21.70
CA LEU A 68 -10.03 40.14 -22.76
C LEU A 68 -11.33 40.84 -22.32
N GLU A 69 -12.11 40.22 -21.44
CA GLU A 69 -13.43 40.73 -21.06
C GLU A 69 -13.40 41.69 -19.87
N THR A 70 -12.38 41.59 -19.02
CA THR A 70 -12.34 42.34 -17.74
C THR A 70 -11.21 43.36 -17.64
N THR A 71 -10.28 43.39 -18.60
CA THR A 71 -9.10 44.28 -18.56
C THR A 71 -8.94 45.08 -19.85
N ASP A 72 -8.01 46.03 -19.87
CA ASP A 72 -7.59 46.81 -21.04
C ASP A 72 -6.44 46.17 -21.84
N ILE A 73 -6.15 44.87 -21.63
CA ILE A 73 -5.10 44.15 -22.35
C ILE A 73 -5.32 44.17 -23.87
N ASP A 74 -4.24 44.40 -24.62
CA ASP A 74 -4.36 44.57 -26.07
C ASP A 74 -4.67 43.26 -26.80
N THR A 75 -3.96 42.19 -26.45
CA THR A 75 -4.02 40.92 -27.21
C THR A 75 -3.61 39.71 -26.36
N VAL A 76 -4.37 38.63 -26.49
CA VAL A 76 -4.05 37.32 -25.94
C VAL A 76 -3.93 36.30 -27.08
N PHE A 77 -2.74 35.77 -27.28
CA PHE A 77 -2.45 34.73 -28.26
C PHE A 77 -2.59 33.33 -27.65
N LEU A 78 -2.90 32.33 -28.47
CA LEU A 78 -2.90 30.94 -28.06
C LEU A 78 -2.10 30.08 -29.04
N SER A 79 -1.36 29.09 -28.52
CA SER A 79 -0.70 28.10 -29.39
C SER A 79 -1.72 27.25 -30.15
N ARG A 80 -2.87 26.97 -29.54
CA ARG A 80 -4.01 26.26 -30.15
C ARG A 80 -5.33 26.69 -29.50
N THR A 81 -6.42 26.53 -30.25
CA THR A 81 -7.77 27.02 -29.92
C THR A 81 -8.83 25.92 -29.90
N ASN A 82 -8.52 24.72 -30.38
CA ASN A 82 -9.39 23.55 -30.37
C ASN A 82 -8.55 22.26 -30.22
N ASP A 83 -9.23 21.14 -29.96
CA ASP A 83 -8.56 19.84 -29.75
C ASP A 83 -8.01 19.21 -31.03
N GLN A 84 -8.45 19.67 -32.21
CA GLN A 84 -8.02 19.12 -33.51
C GLN A 84 -6.68 19.71 -33.96
N GLN A 85 -6.26 20.84 -33.39
CA GLN A 85 -4.98 21.47 -33.69
C GLN A 85 -3.85 20.75 -32.95
N ASN A 86 -2.91 20.17 -33.72
CA ASN A 86 -1.68 19.60 -33.20
C ASN A 86 -0.52 20.58 -33.37
N VAL A 87 0.14 20.92 -32.27
CA VAL A 87 1.21 21.92 -32.21
C VAL A 87 2.42 21.36 -31.49
N SER A 88 3.53 21.23 -32.21
CA SER A 88 4.81 20.76 -31.66
C SER A 88 5.43 21.76 -30.67
N LEU A 89 6.34 21.29 -29.82
CA LEU A 89 7.10 22.12 -28.88
C LEU A 89 7.81 23.30 -29.57
N THR A 90 8.34 23.08 -30.78
CA THR A 90 9.02 24.13 -31.55
C THR A 90 8.05 25.16 -32.11
N GLN A 91 6.92 24.73 -32.67
CA GLN A 91 5.92 25.63 -33.24
C GLN A 91 5.34 26.59 -32.19
N ARG A 92 5.19 26.14 -30.93
CA ARG A 92 4.70 26.99 -29.82
C ARG A 92 5.60 28.21 -29.61
N SER A 93 6.90 27.97 -29.40
CA SER A 93 7.86 29.05 -29.17
C SER A 93 8.12 29.88 -30.42
N ASP A 94 8.20 29.25 -31.59
CA ASP A 94 8.46 29.97 -32.85
C ASP A 94 7.29 30.92 -33.19
N LEU A 95 6.05 30.50 -32.93
CA LEU A 95 4.86 31.35 -33.11
C LEU A 95 4.87 32.52 -32.11
N ALA A 96 5.13 32.27 -30.83
CA ALA A 96 5.21 33.33 -29.82
C ALA A 96 6.29 34.38 -30.15
N ASN A 97 7.45 33.92 -30.60
CA ASN A 97 8.54 34.79 -31.05
C ASN A 97 8.15 35.59 -32.30
N ALA A 98 7.53 34.96 -33.29
CA ALA A 98 7.11 35.61 -34.53
C ALA A 98 6.01 36.66 -34.31
N LEU A 99 5.12 36.44 -33.33
CA LEU A 99 4.09 37.40 -32.94
C LEU A 99 4.62 38.53 -32.04
N GLY A 100 5.87 38.44 -31.58
CA GLY A 100 6.46 39.43 -30.68
C GLY A 100 5.75 39.47 -29.32
N ALA A 101 5.34 38.31 -28.80
CA ALA A 101 4.64 38.24 -27.52
C ALA A 101 5.49 38.85 -26.38
N ALA A 102 4.90 39.66 -25.52
CA ALA A 102 5.60 40.26 -24.39
C ALA A 102 5.79 39.26 -23.23
N TRP A 103 4.98 38.20 -23.20
CA TRP A 103 5.04 37.15 -22.18
C TRP A 103 4.60 35.78 -22.71
N PHE A 104 5.12 34.70 -22.12
CA PHE A 104 4.76 33.32 -22.48
C PHE A 104 4.36 32.52 -21.23
N HIS A 105 3.11 32.07 -21.15
CA HIS A 105 2.62 31.22 -20.05
C HIS A 105 2.19 29.85 -20.58
N SER A 106 2.86 28.78 -20.16
CA SER A 106 2.49 27.41 -20.50
C SER A 106 1.65 26.77 -19.40
N ILE A 107 0.53 26.16 -19.76
CA ILE A 107 -0.44 25.59 -18.82
C ILE A 107 -0.41 24.06 -18.93
N HIS A 108 -0.14 23.40 -17.81
CA HIS A 108 0.03 21.96 -17.68
C HIS A 108 -0.62 21.36 -16.40
N SER A 109 -0.62 20.03 -16.34
CA SER A 109 -0.86 19.24 -15.13
C SER A 109 0.04 18.00 -15.14
N ASP A 110 0.54 17.59 -13.98
CA ASP A 110 1.61 16.58 -13.89
C ASP A 110 1.06 15.14 -13.86
N ALA A 111 1.96 14.16 -13.89
CA ALA A 111 1.66 12.73 -13.84
C ALA A 111 2.59 11.99 -12.88
N SER A 112 2.06 10.94 -12.25
CA SER A 112 2.78 10.01 -11.37
C SER A 112 2.20 8.62 -11.52
N GLY A 113 3.07 7.60 -11.42
CA GLY A 113 2.64 6.20 -11.31
C GLY A 113 2.01 5.86 -9.97
N SER A 114 2.16 6.70 -8.95
CA SER A 114 1.48 6.55 -7.66
C SER A 114 0.17 7.35 -7.64
N PRO A 115 -0.99 6.71 -7.43
CA PRO A 115 -2.31 7.36 -7.51
C PRO A 115 -2.54 8.41 -6.41
N GLY A 116 -1.76 8.37 -5.32
CA GLY A 116 -1.84 9.33 -4.22
C GLY A 116 -1.06 10.63 -4.44
N THR A 117 -0.15 10.68 -5.43
CA THR A 117 0.67 11.88 -5.67
C THR A 117 -0.19 13.03 -6.19
N ASN A 118 -0.08 14.21 -5.58
CA ASN A 118 -0.70 15.42 -6.09
C ASN A 118 0.02 16.66 -5.53
N SER A 119 0.39 17.59 -6.40
CA SER A 119 0.94 18.90 -5.99
C SER A 119 0.93 19.89 -7.14
N THR A 120 0.99 21.19 -6.82
CA THR A 120 1.30 22.23 -7.80
C THR A 120 2.82 22.40 -7.98
N LEU A 121 3.25 22.89 -9.14
CA LEU A 121 4.64 23.27 -9.42
C LEU A 121 4.64 24.38 -10.47
N LEU A 122 5.53 25.35 -10.32
CA LEU A 122 5.83 26.31 -11.39
C LEU A 122 7.30 26.19 -11.80
N LEU A 123 7.56 26.26 -13.10
CA LEU A 123 8.89 26.18 -13.69
C LEU A 123 9.19 27.42 -14.55
N TRP A 124 10.22 28.18 -14.18
CA TRP A 124 10.64 29.39 -14.89
C TRP A 124 12.02 29.21 -15.54
N GLY A 125 12.28 29.95 -16.62
CA GLY A 125 13.52 29.81 -17.39
C GLY A 125 14.78 30.16 -16.58
N GLN A 126 15.70 29.21 -16.42
CA GLN A 126 16.94 29.38 -15.67
C GLN A 126 18.14 28.91 -16.49
N TYR A 127 19.25 29.65 -16.46
CA TYR A 127 20.54 29.20 -16.97
C TYR A 127 21.23 28.25 -15.97
N TYR A 128 22.18 27.44 -16.46
CA TYR A 128 22.89 26.48 -15.62
C TYR A 128 23.66 27.11 -14.44
N ASN A 129 24.08 28.37 -14.58
CA ASN A 129 24.74 29.12 -13.51
C ASN A 129 23.78 29.59 -12.39
N GLY A 130 22.51 29.17 -12.43
CA GLY A 130 21.48 29.50 -11.45
C GLY A 130 20.76 30.83 -11.71
N GLN A 131 21.22 31.64 -12.67
CA GLN A 131 20.58 32.91 -13.01
C GLN A 131 19.30 32.71 -13.82
N GLU A 132 18.35 33.63 -13.66
CA GLU A 132 17.16 33.69 -14.51
C GLU A 132 17.52 33.95 -15.97
N LYS A 133 16.75 33.35 -16.88
CA LYS A 133 16.88 33.57 -18.32
C LYS A 133 16.46 35.00 -18.68
N VAL A 134 17.25 35.65 -19.52
CA VAL A 134 16.97 37.00 -20.03
C VAL A 134 16.05 36.92 -21.26
N PRO A 135 15.05 37.81 -21.40
CA PRO A 135 14.63 38.84 -20.42
C PRO A 135 14.00 38.24 -19.16
N ASN A 136 14.31 38.85 -18.01
CA ASN A 136 13.84 38.39 -16.70
C ASN A 136 12.36 38.71 -16.49
N GLY A 137 11.72 37.98 -15.59
CA GLY A 137 10.35 38.20 -15.13
C GLY A 137 9.61 36.89 -14.83
N GLY A 138 9.96 35.81 -15.53
CA GLY A 138 9.32 34.49 -15.36
C GLY A 138 9.40 33.99 -13.92
N LYS A 139 10.51 34.22 -13.22
CA LYS A 139 10.65 33.86 -11.81
C LYS A 139 9.67 34.64 -10.93
N ALA A 140 9.58 35.95 -11.11
CA ALA A 140 8.71 36.80 -10.30
C ALA A 140 7.22 36.46 -10.51
N MET A 141 6.79 36.24 -11.75
CA MET A 141 5.44 35.75 -12.05
C MET A 141 5.19 34.37 -11.42
N SER A 142 6.14 33.44 -11.57
CA SER A 142 6.08 32.09 -11.03
C SER A 142 5.96 32.06 -9.49
N ASP A 143 6.72 32.90 -8.79
CA ASP A 143 6.67 33.01 -7.31
C ASP A 143 5.31 33.53 -6.82
N ILE A 144 4.67 34.44 -7.56
CA ILE A 144 3.31 34.92 -7.28
C ILE A 144 2.28 33.83 -7.61
N MET A 145 2.44 33.19 -8.77
CA MET A 145 1.47 32.26 -9.31
C MET A 145 1.36 30.98 -8.50
N VAL A 146 2.48 30.46 -8.00
CA VAL A 146 2.46 29.23 -7.20
C VAL A 146 1.64 29.39 -5.91
N ASP A 147 1.64 30.57 -5.25
CA ASP A 147 0.83 30.78 -4.04
C ASP A 147 -0.67 30.68 -4.35
N LEU A 148 -1.16 31.48 -5.30
CA LEU A 148 -2.58 31.53 -5.63
C LEU A 148 -3.08 30.22 -6.24
N LEU A 149 -2.29 29.60 -7.11
CA LEU A 149 -2.62 28.30 -7.70
C LEU A 149 -2.74 27.23 -6.62
N THR A 150 -1.78 27.16 -5.69
CA THR A 150 -1.78 26.18 -4.59
C THR A 150 -2.99 26.36 -3.68
N ARG A 151 -3.27 27.60 -3.29
CA ARG A 151 -4.43 27.93 -2.45
C ARG A 151 -5.75 27.66 -3.15
N GLY A 152 -5.83 27.91 -4.46
CA GLY A 152 -7.02 27.66 -5.27
C GLY A 152 -7.26 26.17 -5.51
N MET A 153 -6.22 25.42 -5.87
CA MET A 153 -6.30 23.98 -6.12
C MET A 153 -6.46 23.15 -4.84
N ARG A 154 -6.16 23.75 -3.66
CA ARG A 154 -6.29 23.12 -2.33
C ARG A 154 -5.50 21.82 -2.21
N ILE A 155 -4.30 21.81 -2.79
CA ILE A 155 -3.34 20.69 -2.77
C ILE A 155 -1.96 21.19 -2.37
N PRO A 156 -1.03 20.32 -1.94
CA PRO A 156 0.35 20.72 -1.62
C PRO A 156 1.09 21.32 -2.82
N THR A 157 2.25 21.94 -2.58
CA THR A 157 3.10 22.49 -3.64
C THR A 157 4.53 21.99 -3.55
N ARG A 158 5.18 21.84 -4.72
CA ARG A 158 6.63 21.71 -4.85
C ARG A 158 7.33 23.07 -4.99
N GLY A 159 6.57 24.16 -5.11
CA GLY A 159 7.08 25.52 -5.19
C GLY A 159 7.32 26.04 -6.61
N SER A 160 7.99 27.19 -6.68
CA SER A 160 8.44 27.85 -7.91
C SER A 160 9.93 27.60 -8.08
N ILE A 161 10.32 26.84 -9.10
CA ILE A 161 11.68 26.34 -9.27
C ILE A 161 12.23 26.73 -10.65
N GLY A 162 13.50 27.13 -10.68
CA GLY A 162 14.19 27.38 -11.94
C GLY A 162 14.41 26.08 -12.70
N ASP A 163 14.14 26.10 -14.01
CA ASP A 163 14.18 24.94 -14.91
C ASP A 163 15.42 24.04 -14.69
N CYS A 164 16.62 24.63 -14.67
CA CYS A 164 17.86 23.87 -14.47
C CYS A 164 18.10 23.39 -13.04
N SER A 165 17.46 23.99 -12.04
CA SER A 165 17.48 23.52 -10.65
C SER A 165 16.50 22.38 -10.42
N PHE A 166 15.49 22.24 -11.29
CA PHE A 166 14.53 21.15 -11.24
C PHE A 166 15.05 19.90 -11.96
N TYR A 167 15.53 20.04 -13.20
CA TYR A 167 15.99 18.91 -14.04
C TYR A 167 17.44 18.50 -13.77
N THR A 168 17.79 18.27 -12.51
CA THR A 168 19.16 17.90 -12.09
C THR A 168 19.60 16.50 -12.55
N TRP A 169 18.64 15.66 -12.93
CA TRP A 169 18.88 14.33 -13.50
C TRP A 169 19.28 14.37 -15.00
N SER A 170 19.16 15.53 -15.66
CA SER A 170 19.57 15.71 -17.06
C SER A 170 20.85 16.54 -17.17
N ASP A 171 21.80 16.05 -17.96
CA ASP A 171 23.01 16.79 -18.32
C ASP A 171 22.76 17.95 -19.31
N TRP A 172 21.53 18.13 -19.79
CA TRP A 172 21.21 19.14 -20.80
C TRP A 172 21.54 20.57 -20.35
N CYS A 173 21.13 20.96 -19.13
CA CYS A 173 21.40 22.30 -18.64
C CYS A 173 22.91 22.57 -18.56
N ARG A 174 23.66 21.59 -18.05
CA ARG A 174 25.12 21.65 -17.96
C ARG A 174 25.79 21.76 -19.33
N THR A 175 25.29 21.06 -20.32
CA THR A 175 25.89 20.99 -21.67
C THR A 175 25.47 22.13 -22.59
N SER A 176 24.21 22.56 -22.54
CA SER A 176 23.68 23.67 -23.34
C SER A 176 23.91 25.04 -22.70
N GLY A 177 24.13 25.08 -21.38
CA GLY A 177 24.21 26.30 -20.57
C GLY A 177 22.84 26.94 -20.27
N GLY A 178 21.74 26.40 -20.82
CA GLY A 178 20.41 27.01 -20.75
C GLY A 178 19.29 26.05 -20.37
N PRO A 179 18.04 26.54 -20.36
CA PRO A 179 16.89 25.81 -19.81
C PRO A 179 16.62 24.47 -20.50
N TYR A 180 16.09 23.49 -19.73
CA TYR A 180 15.72 22.16 -20.22
C TYR A 180 14.41 22.16 -20.99
N LEU A 181 13.38 22.85 -20.49
CA LEU A 181 12.09 22.93 -21.16
C LEU A 181 12.23 23.70 -22.48
N SER A 182 11.65 23.14 -23.55
CA SER A 182 11.72 23.75 -24.89
C SER A 182 11.14 25.17 -24.89
N VAL A 183 10.02 25.37 -24.20
CA VAL A 183 9.33 26.66 -24.12
C VAL A 183 10.17 27.70 -23.37
N ASN A 184 10.86 27.32 -22.28
CA ASN A 184 11.77 28.23 -21.59
C ASN A 184 13.03 28.49 -22.41
N ARG A 185 13.56 27.49 -23.10
CA ARG A 185 14.80 27.60 -23.88
C ARG A 185 14.66 28.49 -25.12
N ARG A 186 13.53 28.39 -25.84
CA ARG A 186 13.40 28.94 -27.21
C ARG A 186 12.65 30.27 -27.29
N THR A 187 11.87 30.62 -26.29
CA THR A 187 11.16 31.91 -26.23
C THR A 187 12.13 33.07 -26.11
N THR A 188 11.84 34.19 -26.75
CA THR A 188 12.65 35.43 -26.67
C THR A 188 12.09 36.46 -25.67
N MET A 189 11.03 36.09 -24.95
CA MET A 189 10.36 36.85 -23.90
C MET A 189 10.47 36.10 -22.55
N PRO A 190 10.09 36.70 -21.41
CA PRO A 190 10.00 35.99 -20.14
C PRO A 190 8.97 34.87 -20.24
N SER A 191 9.24 33.75 -19.56
CA SER A 191 8.41 32.55 -19.68
C SER A 191 8.37 31.70 -18.41
N GLU A 192 7.23 31.07 -18.19
CA GLU A 192 7.00 30.09 -17.14
C GLU A 192 5.98 29.03 -17.56
N LEU A 193 6.01 27.90 -16.85
CA LEU A 193 5.10 26.77 -17.02
C LEU A 193 4.45 26.43 -15.68
N SER A 194 3.14 26.22 -15.67
CA SER A 194 2.35 25.83 -14.50
C SER A 194 1.92 24.37 -14.54
N GLU A 195 2.14 23.65 -13.45
CA GLU A 195 1.57 22.33 -13.17
C GLU A 195 0.53 22.48 -12.07
N SER A 196 -0.74 22.28 -12.40
CA SER A 196 -1.90 22.59 -11.54
C SER A 196 -2.38 21.45 -10.63
N GLY A 197 -1.61 20.37 -10.56
CA GLY A 197 -2.01 19.11 -9.93
C GLY A 197 -1.77 17.94 -10.87
N PHE A 198 -2.15 16.74 -10.45
CA PHE A 198 -1.82 15.51 -11.17
C PHE A 198 -3.03 14.92 -11.90
N HIS A 199 -3.00 14.83 -13.23
CA HIS A 199 -4.11 14.22 -13.99
C HIS A 199 -4.16 12.70 -13.87
N THR A 200 -3.11 12.07 -13.30
CA THR A 200 -3.11 10.66 -12.89
C THR A 200 -3.56 10.44 -11.44
N ASN A 201 -3.87 11.49 -10.69
CA ASN A 201 -4.50 11.37 -9.37
C ASN A 201 -6.03 11.19 -9.55
N PRO A 202 -6.64 10.11 -9.03
CA PRO A 202 -8.07 9.84 -9.24
C PRO A 202 -9.01 10.96 -8.79
N ARG A 203 -8.71 11.62 -7.65
CA ARG A 203 -9.54 12.70 -7.12
C ARG A 203 -9.39 13.97 -7.95
N GLN A 204 -8.16 14.31 -8.31
CA GLN A 204 -7.86 15.50 -9.11
C GLN A 204 -8.40 15.38 -10.54
N ASN A 205 -8.28 14.21 -11.17
CA ASN A 205 -8.77 13.99 -12.52
C ASN A 205 -10.29 14.24 -12.63
N GLN A 206 -11.06 13.82 -11.62
CA GLN A 206 -12.51 14.09 -11.54
C GLN A 206 -12.83 15.58 -11.38
N LEU A 207 -11.99 16.34 -10.65
CA LEU A 207 -12.12 17.81 -10.57
C LEU A 207 -11.74 18.47 -11.90
N PHE A 208 -10.70 17.98 -12.59
CA PHE A 208 -10.30 18.49 -13.90
C PHE A 208 -11.39 18.31 -14.98
N MET A 209 -12.23 17.27 -14.88
CA MET A 209 -13.41 17.10 -15.74
C MET A 209 -14.44 18.21 -15.50
N ASN A 210 -14.61 18.68 -14.26
CA ASN A 210 -15.59 19.69 -13.88
C ASN A 210 -15.29 21.05 -14.53
N ASP A 211 -16.31 21.63 -15.16
CA ASP A 211 -16.18 22.87 -15.93
C ASP A 211 -15.82 24.09 -15.06
N ARG A 212 -16.45 24.17 -13.88
CA ARG A 212 -16.27 25.23 -12.89
C ARG A 212 -14.91 25.15 -12.18
N TRP A 213 -14.35 23.97 -11.99
CA TRP A 213 -13.00 23.81 -11.44
C TRP A 213 -11.95 24.41 -12.38
N LYS A 214 -12.08 24.17 -13.68
CA LYS A 214 -11.23 24.79 -14.71
C LYS A 214 -11.37 26.32 -14.72
N LYS A 215 -12.56 26.82 -14.41
CA LYS A 215 -12.83 28.26 -14.23
C LYS A 215 -12.16 28.83 -12.99
N LEU A 216 -12.23 28.12 -11.87
CA LEU A 216 -11.51 28.47 -10.65
C LEU A 216 -10.01 28.56 -10.91
N GLU A 217 -9.45 27.59 -11.63
CA GLU A 217 -8.02 27.61 -11.93
C GLU A 217 -7.61 28.76 -12.84
N ALA A 218 -8.34 28.99 -13.94
CA ALA A 218 -8.07 30.13 -14.81
C ALA A 218 -8.12 31.46 -14.03
N MET A 219 -9.01 31.58 -13.04
CA MET A 219 -9.09 32.75 -12.15
C MET A 219 -7.83 32.89 -11.29
N THR A 220 -7.22 31.79 -10.82
CA THR A 220 -5.94 31.87 -10.08
C THR A 220 -4.84 32.46 -10.95
N PHE A 221 -4.72 32.03 -12.22
CA PHE A 221 -3.74 32.59 -13.15
C PHE A 221 -4.01 34.06 -13.45
N TYR A 222 -5.26 34.42 -13.69
CA TYR A 222 -5.67 35.81 -13.92
C TYR A 222 -5.28 36.71 -12.74
N TRP A 223 -5.62 36.33 -11.50
CA TRP A 223 -5.24 37.09 -10.31
C TRP A 223 -3.74 37.16 -10.06
N SER A 224 -2.98 36.14 -10.45
CA SER A 224 -1.52 36.17 -10.42
C SER A 224 -0.96 37.21 -11.39
N MET A 225 -1.52 37.30 -12.59
CA MET A 225 -1.12 38.29 -13.60
C MET A 225 -1.44 39.71 -13.13
N LEU A 226 -2.64 39.96 -12.58
CA LEU A 226 -2.95 41.27 -11.99
C LEU A 226 -1.97 41.64 -10.87
N GLN A 227 -1.69 40.70 -9.96
CA GLN A 227 -0.75 40.94 -8.86
C GLN A 227 0.67 41.20 -9.36
N PHE A 228 1.12 40.49 -10.41
CA PHE A 228 2.43 40.71 -11.03
C PHE A 228 2.57 42.13 -11.62
N HIS A 229 1.48 42.69 -12.16
CA HIS A 229 1.42 44.06 -12.65
C HIS A 229 1.08 45.09 -11.56
N GLU A 230 1.04 44.69 -10.28
CA GLU A 230 0.66 45.53 -9.15
C GLU A 230 -0.75 46.16 -9.28
N LEU A 231 -1.65 45.47 -10.00
CA LEU A 231 -3.03 45.89 -10.22
C LEU A 231 -3.96 45.37 -9.13
N GLU A 232 -4.93 46.20 -8.73
CA GLU A 232 -5.96 45.81 -7.77
C GLU A 232 -6.88 44.75 -8.36
N ARG A 233 -7.21 43.73 -7.55
CA ARG A 233 -8.10 42.65 -7.99
C ARG A 233 -9.56 43.10 -7.86
N PRO A 234 -10.39 42.91 -8.89
CA PRO A 234 -11.81 43.15 -8.75
C PRO A 234 -12.42 42.17 -7.75
N PHE A 235 -13.33 42.65 -6.91
CA PHE A 235 -14.12 41.80 -6.03
C PHE A 235 -15.03 40.89 -6.86
N ALA A 236 -14.80 39.57 -6.80
CA ALA A 236 -15.53 38.60 -7.62
C ALA A 236 -16.72 37.93 -6.90
N GLY A 237 -16.85 38.12 -5.58
CA GLY A 237 -17.96 37.54 -4.81
C GLY A 237 -18.11 36.03 -4.98
N ILE A 238 -17.03 35.26 -4.84
CA ILE A 238 -17.03 33.82 -5.15
C ILE A 238 -17.18 32.98 -3.88
N VAL A 239 -18.19 32.12 -3.87
CA VAL A 239 -18.37 31.04 -2.89
C VAL A 239 -18.32 29.69 -3.63
N THR A 240 -17.47 28.78 -3.16
CA THR A 240 -17.21 27.50 -3.83
C THR A 240 -16.77 26.45 -2.83
N GLY A 241 -16.92 25.18 -3.15
CA GLY A 241 -16.52 24.10 -2.24
C GLY A 241 -16.90 22.74 -2.77
N ILE A 242 -16.76 21.74 -1.89
CA ILE A 242 -17.12 20.35 -2.18
C ILE A 242 -18.22 19.91 -1.21
N ILE A 243 -19.34 19.44 -1.76
CA ILE A 243 -20.41 18.79 -0.99
C ILE A 243 -20.10 17.30 -0.89
N LYS A 244 -20.14 16.76 0.33
CA LYS A 244 -19.80 15.36 0.63
C LYS A 244 -20.86 14.69 1.47
N ASP A 245 -20.91 13.37 1.38
CA ASP A 245 -21.63 12.53 2.32
C ASP A 245 -20.88 12.49 3.65
N GLN A 246 -21.59 12.73 4.76
CA GLN A 246 -20.98 12.85 6.08
C GLN A 246 -20.36 11.53 6.58
N GLU A 247 -20.84 10.38 6.11
CA GLU A 247 -20.45 9.08 6.63
C GLU A 247 -19.32 8.43 5.82
N SER A 248 -19.49 8.39 4.49
CA SER A 248 -18.52 7.85 3.54
C SER A 248 -17.46 8.85 3.11
N LEU A 249 -17.68 10.15 3.37
CA LEU A 249 -16.83 11.27 2.91
C LEU A 249 -16.70 11.38 1.39
N LYS A 250 -17.50 10.62 0.63
CA LYS A 250 -17.52 10.68 -0.83
C LYS A 250 -18.24 11.96 -1.28
N PRO A 251 -17.78 12.62 -2.36
CA PRO A 251 -18.49 13.76 -2.92
C PRO A 251 -19.91 13.39 -3.40
N ILE A 252 -20.86 14.31 -3.28
CA ILE A 252 -22.27 14.08 -3.66
C ILE A 252 -22.52 14.64 -5.07
N ASN A 253 -23.08 13.80 -5.93
CA ASN A 253 -23.54 14.18 -7.27
C ASN A 253 -24.98 14.72 -7.20
N GLY A 254 -25.28 15.77 -7.97
CA GLY A 254 -26.63 16.35 -8.02
C GLY A 254 -27.04 17.16 -6.79
N ALA A 255 -26.08 17.54 -5.93
CA ALA A 255 -26.35 18.46 -4.84
C ALA A 255 -26.58 19.88 -5.40
N ILE A 256 -27.63 20.54 -4.94
CA ILE A 256 -28.03 21.88 -5.35
C ILE A 256 -27.63 22.85 -4.24
N VAL A 257 -26.79 23.81 -4.57
CA VAL A 257 -26.40 24.91 -3.67
C VAL A 257 -27.08 26.17 -4.16
N THR A 258 -27.79 26.88 -3.27
CA THR A 258 -28.46 28.15 -3.59
C THR A 258 -28.00 29.27 -2.65
N ILE A 259 -27.54 30.38 -3.23
CA ILE A 259 -27.10 31.61 -2.53
C ILE A 259 -27.64 32.82 -3.30
N ALA A 260 -28.32 33.74 -2.61
CA ALA A 260 -28.86 34.98 -3.21
C ALA A 260 -29.62 34.76 -4.54
N GLU A 261 -30.54 33.79 -4.56
CA GLU A 261 -31.34 33.36 -5.73
C GLU A 261 -30.54 32.73 -6.89
N GLN A 262 -29.20 32.66 -6.81
CA GLN A 262 -28.37 31.90 -7.73
C GLN A 262 -28.25 30.46 -7.24
N SER A 263 -28.27 29.50 -8.17
CA SER A 263 -28.07 28.09 -7.85
C SER A 263 -27.02 27.43 -8.73
N ASP A 264 -26.29 26.49 -8.15
CA ASP A 264 -25.37 25.60 -8.85
C ASP A 264 -25.64 24.15 -8.46
N THR A 265 -25.52 23.24 -9.42
CA THR A 265 -25.74 21.80 -9.22
C THR A 265 -24.44 21.05 -9.48
N THR A 266 -24.02 20.24 -8.51
CA THR A 266 -22.83 19.39 -8.67
C THR A 266 -23.08 18.35 -9.76
N ASP A 267 -22.02 17.97 -10.48
CA ASP A 267 -22.17 17.10 -11.65
C ASP A 267 -22.77 15.74 -11.29
N THR A 268 -23.55 15.18 -12.23
CA THR A 268 -24.09 13.82 -12.17
C THR A 268 -23.51 12.95 -13.27
N PHE A 269 -23.91 11.68 -13.26
CA PHE A 269 -23.61 10.78 -14.37
C PHE A 269 -24.15 11.33 -15.69
N GLU A 270 -25.41 11.77 -15.71
CA GLU A 270 -26.11 12.31 -16.87
C GLU A 270 -25.49 13.63 -17.35
N SER A 271 -25.06 14.50 -16.44
CA SER A 271 -24.48 15.80 -16.83
C SER A 271 -23.05 15.68 -17.38
N LEU A 272 -22.22 14.82 -16.79
CA LEU A 272 -20.79 14.78 -17.09
C LEU A 272 -20.21 13.36 -17.17
N PHE A 273 -20.44 12.51 -16.16
CA PHE A 273 -19.61 11.33 -15.97
C PHE A 273 -19.87 10.18 -16.95
N HIS A 274 -21.04 10.13 -17.61
CA HIS A 274 -21.36 9.16 -18.67
C HIS A 274 -20.38 9.18 -19.85
N LYS A 275 -19.59 10.25 -20.00
CA LYS A 275 -18.56 10.38 -21.03
C LYS A 275 -17.29 9.57 -20.72
N TYR A 276 -17.11 9.20 -19.45
CA TYR A 276 -15.84 8.68 -18.90
C TYR A 276 -16.00 7.35 -18.15
N SER A 277 -17.23 6.99 -17.78
CA SER A 277 -17.58 5.75 -17.09
C SER A 277 -18.92 5.22 -17.60
N ASN A 278 -19.09 3.89 -17.59
CA ASN A 278 -20.39 3.24 -17.74
C ASN A 278 -21.06 2.94 -16.38
N ASP A 279 -20.31 3.05 -15.29
CA ASP A 279 -20.80 2.90 -13.92
C ASP A 279 -21.24 4.30 -13.41
N PRO A 280 -22.53 4.48 -13.07
CA PRO A 280 -23.07 5.75 -12.58
C PRO A 280 -22.55 6.17 -11.21
N ASP A 281 -22.00 5.24 -10.43
CA ASP A 281 -21.58 5.48 -9.06
C ASP A 281 -20.08 5.71 -8.89
N LEU A 282 -19.28 5.43 -9.93
CA LEU A 282 -17.82 5.47 -9.90
C LEU A 282 -17.24 6.88 -9.74
N LEU A 283 -17.77 7.87 -10.48
CA LEU A 283 -17.19 9.21 -10.57
C LEU A 283 -18.05 10.25 -9.85
N ARG A 284 -17.42 11.02 -8.96
CA ARG A 284 -18.05 12.04 -8.11
C ARG A 284 -17.09 13.19 -7.83
N ASN A 285 -17.45 14.41 -8.23
CA ASN A 285 -16.63 15.58 -7.92
C ASN A 285 -17.17 16.42 -6.75
N GLY A 286 -18.50 16.48 -6.59
CA GLY A 286 -19.21 17.27 -5.58
C GLY A 286 -18.92 18.77 -5.60
N PHE A 287 -18.34 19.28 -6.68
CA PHE A 287 -17.82 20.65 -6.73
C PHE A 287 -18.88 21.63 -7.21
N TYR A 288 -19.07 22.72 -6.46
CA TYR A 288 -19.96 23.82 -6.81
C TYR A 288 -19.20 25.15 -6.86
N PHE A 289 -19.71 26.11 -7.64
CA PHE A 289 -19.10 27.43 -7.81
C PHE A 289 -20.17 28.48 -8.13
N ILE A 290 -20.34 29.46 -7.24
CA ILE A 290 -21.23 30.61 -7.40
C ILE A 290 -20.38 31.89 -7.29
N GLU A 291 -20.62 32.86 -8.18
CA GLU A 291 -19.84 34.09 -8.29
C GLU A 291 -20.75 35.31 -8.43
N ASN A 292 -20.14 36.52 -8.47
CA ASN A 292 -20.85 37.79 -8.56
C ASN A 292 -21.82 38.01 -7.38
N LEU A 293 -21.52 37.44 -6.22
CA LEU A 293 -22.27 37.66 -4.99
C LEU A 293 -21.88 39.00 -4.35
N PRO A 294 -22.80 39.70 -3.67
CA PRO A 294 -22.47 40.91 -2.94
C PRO A 294 -21.54 40.65 -1.74
N ASP A 295 -20.76 41.65 -1.34
CA ASP A 295 -19.90 41.62 -0.14
C ASP A 295 -20.73 41.86 1.13
N GLU A 296 -21.64 40.94 1.42
CA GLU A 296 -22.48 40.94 2.61
C GLU A 296 -22.80 39.51 3.07
N PRO A 297 -23.26 39.29 4.32
CA PRO A 297 -23.71 37.98 4.77
C PRO A 297 -24.93 37.50 3.97
N LEU A 298 -24.86 36.28 3.45
CA LEU A 298 -25.89 35.64 2.63
C LEU A 298 -26.29 34.28 3.20
N ILE A 299 -27.55 33.90 3.01
CA ILE A 299 -28.02 32.56 3.34
C ILE A 299 -27.67 31.62 2.19
N MET A 300 -26.99 30.53 2.52
CA MET A 300 -26.69 29.40 1.67
C MET A 300 -27.59 28.23 2.08
N THR A 301 -28.30 27.67 1.11
CA THR A 301 -29.11 26.45 1.28
C THR A 301 -28.53 25.35 0.40
N ILE A 302 -28.48 24.13 0.94
CA ILE A 302 -27.95 22.96 0.24
C ILE A 302 -29.00 21.85 0.31
N GLU A 303 -29.35 21.30 -0.83
CA GLU A 303 -30.27 20.15 -0.94
C GLU A 303 -29.65 19.08 -1.84
N ALA A 304 -29.88 17.80 -1.52
CA ALA A 304 -29.49 16.69 -2.39
C ALA A 304 -30.49 15.53 -2.26
N PRO A 305 -30.81 14.81 -3.34
CA PRO A 305 -31.66 13.62 -3.28
C PRO A 305 -31.09 12.56 -2.33
N GLY A 306 -31.88 12.09 -1.36
CA GLY A 306 -31.45 11.09 -0.38
C GLY A 306 -30.64 11.65 0.80
N TYR A 307 -30.67 12.97 1.00
CA TYR A 307 -29.97 13.66 2.08
C TYR A 307 -30.88 14.65 2.81
N TYR A 308 -30.60 14.88 4.09
CA TYR A 308 -31.14 16.05 4.77
C TYR A 308 -30.44 17.30 4.25
N GLY A 309 -31.22 18.31 3.87
CA GLY A 309 -30.70 19.61 3.47
C GLY A 309 -30.08 20.37 4.64
N ASP A 310 -29.24 21.34 4.31
CA ASP A 310 -28.57 22.21 5.28
C ASP A 310 -28.80 23.69 4.93
N THR A 311 -28.76 24.57 5.94
CA THR A 311 -28.93 26.01 5.78
C THR A 311 -27.95 26.75 6.71
N LEU A 312 -27.12 27.58 6.11
CA LEU A 312 -26.03 28.27 6.81
C LEU A 312 -25.82 29.69 6.26
N GLU A 313 -25.10 30.51 7.01
CA GLU A 313 -24.71 31.87 6.57
C GLU A 313 -23.29 31.84 6.00
N VAL A 314 -23.09 32.52 4.87
CA VAL A 314 -21.78 32.69 4.22
C VAL A 314 -21.58 34.15 3.82
N THR A 315 -20.39 34.68 4.08
CA THR A 315 -19.98 36.02 3.65
C THR A 315 -18.87 35.90 2.61
N PRO A 316 -19.11 36.25 1.34
CA PRO A 316 -18.06 36.27 0.33
C PRO A 316 -16.90 37.19 0.76
N SER A 317 -15.65 36.71 0.72
CA SER A 317 -14.46 37.45 1.16
C SER A 317 -13.71 38.13 0.01
N ALA A 318 -13.09 39.28 0.28
CA ALA A 318 -12.53 40.19 -0.73
C ALA A 318 -11.00 40.16 -0.96
N PRO A 319 -10.26 39.07 -0.74
CA PRO A 319 -9.06 38.92 -1.59
C PRO A 319 -8.92 37.58 -2.30
N PHE A 320 -9.81 36.62 -2.04
CA PHE A 320 -9.70 35.27 -2.60
C PHE A 320 -11.04 34.52 -2.60
N PHE A 321 -11.06 33.27 -3.08
CA PHE A 321 -12.26 32.43 -3.01
C PHE A 321 -12.73 32.22 -1.57
N THR A 322 -14.04 32.23 -1.37
CA THR A 322 -14.66 31.79 -0.12
C THR A 322 -14.94 30.30 -0.22
N PHE A 323 -14.02 29.49 0.31
CA PHE A 323 -14.20 28.04 0.34
C PHE A 323 -15.16 27.62 1.44
N HIS A 324 -16.22 26.91 1.08
CA HIS A 324 -17.20 26.39 2.03
C HIS A 324 -17.59 24.94 1.67
N ASP A 325 -16.89 23.98 2.27
CA ASP A 325 -17.22 22.55 2.13
C ASP A 325 -18.34 22.17 3.10
N VAL A 326 -19.30 21.38 2.63
CA VAL A 326 -20.45 20.94 3.44
C VAL A 326 -20.53 19.42 3.43
N GLN A 327 -20.88 18.84 4.57
CA GLN A 327 -21.16 17.41 4.71
C GLN A 327 -22.65 17.24 4.99
N LEU A 328 -23.34 16.50 4.13
CA LEU A 328 -24.75 16.18 4.30
C LEU A 328 -24.91 14.79 4.89
N LEU A 329 -25.87 14.65 5.80
CA LEU A 329 -26.27 13.36 6.35
C LEU A 329 -27.25 12.68 5.40
N SER A 330 -26.97 11.44 5.02
CA SER A 330 -27.89 10.64 4.21
C SER A 330 -29.16 10.33 5.00
N SER A 331 -30.31 10.48 4.35
CA SER A 331 -31.63 10.17 4.90
C SER A 331 -32.05 8.72 4.69
N THR A 332 -31.18 7.89 4.12
CA THR A 332 -31.45 6.47 3.85
C THR A 332 -31.43 5.68 5.16
N PRO A 333 -32.49 4.92 5.47
CA PRO A 333 -32.53 4.03 6.63
C PRO A 333 -31.42 2.96 6.60
N PRO A 334 -30.93 2.49 7.77
CA PRO A 334 -30.09 1.30 7.84
C PRO A 334 -30.87 0.05 7.44
N THR A 335 -30.17 -0.90 6.80
CA THR A 335 -30.70 -2.22 6.39
C THR A 335 -29.73 -3.31 6.82
N VAL A 336 -30.21 -4.56 6.89
CA VAL A 336 -29.34 -5.73 7.02
C VAL A 336 -28.86 -6.16 5.64
N VAL A 337 -27.55 -6.25 5.45
CA VAL A 337 -26.88 -6.63 4.20
C VAL A 337 -26.76 -8.15 4.09
N THR A 338 -26.23 -8.80 5.14
CA THR A 338 -26.02 -10.24 5.18
C THR A 338 -26.16 -10.81 6.59
N THR A 339 -26.51 -12.09 6.66
CA THR A 339 -26.50 -12.87 7.91
C THR A 339 -25.75 -14.19 7.69
N THR A 340 -25.04 -14.64 8.71
CA THR A 340 -24.45 -15.98 8.80
C THR A 340 -24.83 -16.55 10.16
N PRO A 341 -25.54 -17.69 10.25
CA PRO A 341 -26.12 -18.45 9.15
C PRO A 341 -27.10 -17.64 8.30
N ALA A 342 -27.24 -18.00 7.04
CA ALA A 342 -28.23 -17.41 6.15
C ALA A 342 -29.65 -17.91 6.50
N HIS A 343 -30.66 -17.15 6.09
CA HIS A 343 -32.05 -17.55 6.26
C HIS A 343 -32.33 -18.90 5.60
N GLY A 344 -32.79 -19.87 6.40
CA GLY A 344 -33.15 -21.22 5.97
C GLY A 344 -32.03 -22.25 6.12
N ASP A 345 -30.84 -21.86 6.57
CA ASP A 345 -29.71 -22.78 6.74
C ASP A 345 -30.05 -23.93 7.69
N THR A 346 -29.57 -25.12 7.35
CA THR A 346 -29.74 -26.35 8.14
C THR A 346 -28.40 -26.97 8.48
N ASN A 347 -28.33 -27.70 9.59
CA ASN A 347 -27.11 -28.28 10.14
C ASN A 347 -26.07 -27.24 10.59
N VAL A 348 -26.55 -26.08 11.05
CA VAL A 348 -25.71 -25.06 11.67
C VAL A 348 -25.06 -25.64 12.93
N LEU A 349 -23.78 -25.38 13.14
CA LEU A 349 -23.09 -25.80 14.35
C LEU A 349 -23.66 -25.03 15.54
N ALA A 350 -24.05 -25.73 16.60
CA ALA A 350 -24.73 -25.13 17.75
C ALA A 350 -23.86 -24.08 18.51
N TRP A 351 -22.57 -23.99 18.19
CA TRP A 351 -21.60 -23.09 18.81
C TRP A 351 -21.01 -22.08 17.82
N SER A 352 -21.44 -22.09 16.55
CA SER A 352 -20.95 -21.12 15.58
C SER A 352 -21.48 -19.72 15.92
N ASP A 353 -20.62 -18.73 15.81
CA ASP A 353 -21.02 -17.32 15.89
C ASP A 353 -22.11 -17.01 14.85
N ILE A 354 -23.09 -16.21 15.26
CA ILE A 354 -24.10 -15.66 14.38
C ILE A 354 -23.69 -14.22 14.04
N THR A 355 -23.48 -13.92 12.75
CA THR A 355 -23.05 -12.60 12.31
C THR A 355 -24.14 -11.89 11.52
N ILE A 356 -24.33 -10.60 11.79
CA ILE A 356 -25.29 -9.72 11.12
C ILE A 356 -24.55 -8.48 10.64
N ASP A 357 -24.55 -8.25 9.32
CA ASP A 357 -23.93 -7.08 8.69
C ASP A 357 -24.99 -6.05 8.33
N PHE A 358 -24.73 -4.79 8.66
CA PHE A 358 -25.61 -3.64 8.40
C PHE A 358 -25.03 -2.75 7.30
N SER A 359 -25.90 -2.06 6.56
CA SER A 359 -25.51 -1.14 5.48
C SER A 359 -24.83 0.14 5.97
N ARG A 360 -24.91 0.41 7.28
CA ARG A 360 -24.26 1.55 7.94
C ARG A 360 -24.03 1.30 9.42
N ARG A 361 -23.36 2.25 10.06
CA ARG A 361 -22.98 2.18 11.48
C ARG A 361 -24.21 2.29 12.38
N MET A 362 -24.46 1.26 13.17
CA MET A 362 -25.64 1.17 14.05
C MET A 362 -25.42 1.82 15.43
N ASP A 363 -26.51 2.17 16.12
CA ASP A 363 -26.50 2.35 17.57
C ASP A 363 -26.58 0.98 18.25
N ARG A 364 -25.49 0.60 18.93
CA ARG A 364 -25.37 -0.72 19.56
C ARG A 364 -26.45 -0.97 20.62
N ALA A 365 -26.70 0.02 21.49
CA ALA A 365 -27.66 -0.14 22.56
C ALA A 365 -29.09 -0.23 22.01
N SER A 366 -29.38 0.51 20.94
CA SER A 366 -30.65 0.43 20.23
C SER A 366 -30.87 -0.95 19.60
N VAL A 367 -29.89 -1.49 18.87
CA VAL A 367 -30.01 -2.82 18.24
C VAL A 367 -30.12 -3.92 19.30
N GLU A 368 -29.23 -3.93 20.31
CA GLU A 368 -29.23 -4.96 21.35
C GLU A 368 -30.53 -4.97 22.17
N ALA A 369 -31.16 -3.82 22.41
CA ALA A 369 -32.45 -3.73 23.10
C ALA A 369 -33.65 -4.18 22.24
N ASN A 370 -33.50 -4.21 20.91
CA ASN A 370 -34.54 -4.56 19.95
C ASN A 370 -34.32 -5.92 19.27
N LEU A 371 -33.29 -6.67 19.68
CA LEU A 371 -32.97 -7.99 19.15
C LEU A 371 -33.59 -9.07 20.04
N THR A 372 -34.25 -10.04 19.40
CA THR A 372 -34.84 -11.21 20.06
C THR A 372 -34.49 -12.48 19.32
N MET A 373 -34.44 -13.60 20.05
CA MET A 373 -34.16 -14.93 19.52
C MET A 373 -35.18 -15.92 20.07
N SER A 374 -35.65 -16.84 19.24
CA SER A 374 -36.62 -17.87 19.63
C SER A 374 -36.18 -19.25 19.11
N PRO A 375 -36.06 -20.29 19.96
CA PRO A 375 -36.16 -20.26 21.42
C PRO A 375 -35.15 -19.30 22.08
N ASP A 376 -35.50 -18.78 23.26
CA ASP A 376 -34.65 -17.89 24.02
C ASP A 376 -33.35 -18.60 24.43
N ASP A 377 -32.22 -17.90 24.33
CA ASP A 377 -30.90 -18.33 24.79
C ASP A 377 -30.12 -17.11 25.31
N GLU A 378 -29.04 -17.35 26.06
CA GLU A 378 -28.17 -16.26 26.52
C GLU A 378 -27.28 -15.79 25.37
N LEU A 379 -27.38 -14.50 25.03
CA LEU A 379 -26.67 -13.91 23.89
C LEU A 379 -25.57 -12.99 24.39
N SER A 380 -24.34 -13.25 23.95
CA SER A 380 -23.23 -12.31 24.13
C SER A 380 -22.96 -11.57 22.82
N TYR A 381 -22.82 -10.24 22.91
CA TYR A 381 -22.68 -9.37 21.75
C TYR A 381 -21.25 -8.85 21.60
N ARG A 382 -20.73 -8.92 20.39
CA ARG A 382 -19.46 -8.28 19.99
C ARG A 382 -19.66 -7.52 18.69
N TRP A 383 -19.24 -6.26 18.67
CA TRP A 383 -19.33 -5.42 17.48
C TRP A 383 -17.97 -5.22 16.83
N THR A 384 -17.93 -5.29 15.50
CA THR A 384 -16.73 -5.03 14.68
C THR A 384 -17.09 -4.12 13.48
N GLY A 385 -16.12 -3.82 12.61
CA GLY A 385 -16.38 -3.02 11.41
C GLY A 385 -16.88 -1.60 11.67
N ASN A 386 -16.41 -0.90 12.72
CA ASN A 386 -16.97 0.40 13.13
C ASN A 386 -18.49 0.34 13.43
N TYR A 387 -18.92 -0.75 14.05
CA TYR A 387 -20.31 -1.04 14.43
C TYR A 387 -21.26 -1.24 13.24
N THR A 388 -20.74 -1.70 12.10
CA THR A 388 -21.55 -2.21 10.98
C THR A 388 -21.72 -3.72 11.03
N ARG A 389 -20.97 -4.43 11.90
CA ARG A 389 -21.06 -5.89 12.05
C ARG A 389 -21.33 -6.25 13.51
N LEU A 390 -22.44 -6.94 13.75
CA LEU A 390 -22.78 -7.59 15.02
C LEU A 390 -22.39 -9.07 14.95
N ILE A 391 -21.68 -9.55 15.96
CA ILE A 391 -21.35 -10.95 16.19
C ILE A 391 -22.04 -11.35 17.49
N ILE A 392 -22.90 -12.36 17.42
CA ILE A 392 -23.61 -12.94 18.54
C ILE A 392 -22.98 -14.31 18.80
N ARG A 393 -22.38 -14.48 19.97
CA ARG A 393 -21.79 -15.76 20.36
C ARG A 393 -22.75 -16.48 21.30
N PRO A 394 -23.32 -17.61 20.87
CA PRO A 394 -24.24 -18.36 21.70
C PRO A 394 -23.50 -19.19 22.73
N ASP A 395 -24.04 -19.30 23.93
CA ASP A 395 -23.45 -20.14 24.98
C ASP A 395 -23.89 -21.61 24.84
N THR A 396 -25.17 -21.87 24.54
CA THR A 396 -25.74 -23.23 24.60
C THR A 396 -26.85 -23.54 23.60
N LEU A 397 -26.69 -23.22 22.29
CA LEU A 397 -27.75 -23.58 21.35
C LEU A 397 -28.03 -25.09 21.41
N GLN A 398 -29.31 -25.44 21.43
CA GLN A 398 -29.75 -26.82 21.41
C GLN A 398 -29.54 -27.43 20.02
N PHE A 399 -29.17 -28.70 19.97
CA PHE A 399 -29.04 -29.46 18.72
C PHE A 399 -30.41 -29.76 18.11
N LEU A 400 -30.47 -29.88 16.78
CA LEU A 400 -31.69 -30.16 16.00
C LEU A 400 -32.83 -29.16 16.21
N THR A 401 -32.52 -27.94 16.66
CA THR A 401 -33.48 -26.89 17.00
C THR A 401 -33.48 -25.81 15.94
N THR A 402 -34.68 -25.38 15.53
CA THR A 402 -34.85 -24.21 14.66
C THR A 402 -34.87 -22.96 15.51
N TYR A 403 -33.96 -22.04 15.22
CA TYR A 403 -33.88 -20.72 15.82
C TYR A 403 -34.36 -19.67 14.84
N SER A 404 -35.05 -18.65 15.35
CA SER A 404 -35.45 -17.46 14.62
C SER A 404 -34.94 -16.23 15.37
N ILE A 405 -34.22 -15.34 14.67
CA ILE A 405 -33.77 -14.06 15.22
C ILE A 405 -34.58 -12.95 14.55
N THR A 406 -35.06 -12.01 15.36
CA THR A 406 -35.76 -10.81 14.91
C THR A 406 -35.08 -9.58 15.48
N ILE A 407 -34.78 -8.61 14.62
CA ILE A 407 -34.40 -7.26 14.99
C ILE A 407 -35.61 -6.37 14.70
N SER A 408 -36.16 -5.73 15.72
CA SER A 408 -37.31 -4.86 15.50
C SER A 408 -36.93 -3.65 14.64
N GLY A 409 -37.88 -3.18 13.81
CA GLY A 409 -37.76 -1.95 13.03
C GLY A 409 -37.56 -0.69 13.88
N ALA A 410 -37.80 -0.78 15.20
CA ALA A 410 -37.48 0.26 16.17
C ALA A 410 -35.98 0.39 16.48
N ALA A 411 -35.15 -0.59 16.09
CA ALA A 411 -33.70 -0.47 16.16
C ALA A 411 -33.22 0.69 15.26
N THR A 412 -32.21 1.43 15.69
CA THR A 412 -31.76 2.64 14.99
C THR A 412 -30.27 2.66 14.69
N ASP A 413 -29.89 3.44 13.68
CA ASP A 413 -28.52 3.89 13.55
C ASP A 413 -28.15 4.98 14.59
N ARG A 414 -26.90 5.43 14.57
CA ARG A 414 -26.40 6.49 15.48
C ARG A 414 -27.06 7.86 15.27
N HIS A 415 -27.81 8.04 14.18
CA HIS A 415 -28.51 9.26 13.81
C HIS A 415 -30.02 9.16 14.06
N ASN A 416 -30.48 8.07 14.68
CA ASN A 416 -31.89 7.76 14.98
C ASN A 416 -32.73 7.42 13.74
N HIS A 417 -32.13 6.97 12.63
CA HIS A 417 -32.91 6.38 11.54
C HIS A 417 -33.36 4.97 11.94
N PRO A 418 -34.67 4.65 11.87
CA PRO A 418 -35.17 3.31 12.17
C PRO A 418 -34.74 2.29 11.11
N LEU A 419 -34.59 1.03 11.50
CA LEU A 419 -34.20 -0.07 10.63
C LEU A 419 -35.26 -0.32 9.55
N ASP A 420 -34.81 -0.38 8.30
CA ASP A 420 -35.57 -0.90 7.17
C ASP A 420 -35.30 -2.41 7.07
N GLY A 421 -36.10 -3.20 7.80
CA GLY A 421 -35.94 -4.64 7.86
C GLY A 421 -36.43 -5.40 6.64
N ASN A 422 -37.26 -4.78 5.79
CA ASN A 422 -37.80 -5.41 4.58
C ASN A 422 -37.10 -4.95 3.29
N GLY A 423 -36.28 -3.90 3.36
CA GLY A 423 -35.51 -3.33 2.25
C GLY A 423 -36.32 -2.47 1.28
N ASP A 424 -37.47 -1.92 1.68
CA ASP A 424 -38.35 -1.12 0.81
C ASP A 424 -37.97 0.38 0.73
N GLY A 425 -36.94 0.78 1.48
CA GLY A 425 -36.45 2.15 1.58
C GLY A 425 -37.12 2.97 2.70
N VAL A 426 -38.03 2.38 3.47
CA VAL A 426 -38.73 3.01 4.59
C VAL A 426 -38.33 2.29 5.89
N GLY A 427 -37.77 3.04 6.83
CA GLY A 427 -37.41 2.48 8.14
C GLY A 427 -38.64 2.30 9.03
N GLY A 428 -38.60 1.29 9.89
CA GLY A 428 -39.64 0.97 10.88
C GLY A 428 -40.14 -0.47 10.85
N ASP A 429 -39.69 -1.27 9.87
CA ASP A 429 -40.08 -2.67 9.70
C ASP A 429 -39.05 -3.63 10.30
N ASP A 430 -39.53 -4.74 10.86
CA ASP A 430 -38.70 -5.77 11.49
C ASP A 430 -37.89 -6.55 10.43
N PHE A 431 -36.67 -6.94 10.80
CA PHE A 431 -35.87 -7.92 10.05
C PHE A 431 -35.90 -9.27 10.78
N THR A 432 -36.25 -10.35 10.09
CA THR A 432 -36.30 -11.70 10.66
C THR A 432 -35.57 -12.71 9.78
N PHE A 433 -34.75 -13.56 10.40
CA PHE A 433 -34.18 -14.75 9.75
C PHE A 433 -34.21 -15.97 10.68
N SER A 434 -34.06 -17.16 10.11
CA SER A 434 -34.12 -18.42 10.86
C SER A 434 -33.14 -19.44 10.33
N PHE A 435 -32.64 -20.31 11.19
CA PHE A 435 -31.73 -21.41 10.85
C PHE A 435 -32.00 -22.62 11.74
N LYS A 436 -31.47 -23.80 11.39
CA LYS A 436 -31.61 -25.03 12.18
C LYS A 436 -30.26 -25.63 12.54
N THR A 437 -30.04 -25.87 13.83
CA THR A 437 -28.81 -26.52 14.32
C THR A 437 -28.74 -28.00 13.96
N GLY A 438 -27.51 -28.52 13.83
CA GLY A 438 -27.21 -29.91 13.50
C GLY A 438 -27.34 -30.88 14.67
N THR A 439 -26.94 -32.14 14.45
CA THR A 439 -26.84 -33.16 15.49
C THR A 439 -25.66 -32.89 16.42
N ARG A 440 -25.71 -33.40 17.66
CA ARG A 440 -24.59 -33.35 18.60
C ARG A 440 -23.41 -34.18 18.09
N ASP A 441 -22.22 -33.59 18.10
CA ASP A 441 -20.98 -34.31 17.84
C ASP A 441 -20.64 -35.29 18.97
N ARG A 442 -20.28 -36.51 18.60
CA ARG A 442 -19.87 -37.61 19.50
C ARG A 442 -18.59 -38.29 19.04
N THR A 443 -17.99 -37.82 17.95
CA THR A 443 -16.75 -38.36 17.43
C THR A 443 -15.59 -37.54 18.01
N PRO A 444 -14.54 -38.19 18.53
CA PRO A 444 -13.31 -37.48 18.86
C PRO A 444 -12.61 -36.95 17.60
N PRO A 445 -11.77 -35.91 17.74
CA PRO A 445 -11.04 -35.34 16.61
C PRO A 445 -10.00 -36.34 16.11
N VAL A 446 -9.86 -36.47 14.79
CA VAL A 446 -8.95 -37.41 14.14
C VAL A 446 -7.84 -36.67 13.41
N VAL A 447 -6.59 -37.08 13.62
CA VAL A 447 -5.47 -36.59 12.80
C VAL A 447 -5.62 -37.13 11.38
N VAL A 448 -5.98 -36.27 10.44
CA VAL A 448 -6.16 -36.61 9.01
C VAL A 448 -4.87 -36.53 8.22
N SER A 449 -3.91 -35.73 8.67
CA SER A 449 -2.58 -35.64 8.06
C SER A 449 -1.56 -35.12 9.05
N PHE A 450 -0.30 -35.44 8.82
CA PHE A 450 0.84 -34.88 9.53
C PHE A 450 2.04 -34.75 8.60
N HIS A 451 2.94 -33.83 8.95
CA HIS A 451 4.18 -33.60 8.21
C HIS A 451 5.35 -33.49 9.21
N PRO A 452 6.54 -34.05 8.95
CA PRO A 452 6.92 -34.88 7.78
C PRO A 452 6.13 -36.19 7.67
N PRO A 453 6.04 -36.79 6.46
CA PRO A 453 5.41 -38.09 6.27
C PRO A 453 6.09 -39.19 7.10
N LEU A 454 5.32 -40.23 7.46
CA LEU A 454 5.84 -41.36 8.21
C LEU A 454 6.96 -42.08 7.44
N ASN A 455 8.09 -42.27 8.10
CA ASN A 455 9.33 -42.88 7.61
C ASN A 455 10.01 -42.13 6.46
N ASP A 456 9.77 -40.83 6.31
CA ASP A 456 10.56 -40.01 5.38
C ASP A 456 12.05 -40.03 5.78
N ILE A 457 12.95 -40.10 4.79
CA ILE A 457 14.39 -40.24 5.02
C ILE A 457 15.21 -39.03 4.55
N ASP A 458 14.56 -38.02 3.95
CA ASP A 458 15.24 -36.86 3.37
C ASP A 458 14.63 -35.54 3.86
N VAL A 459 14.35 -35.45 5.15
CA VAL A 459 13.71 -34.27 5.74
C VAL A 459 14.72 -33.14 5.95
N ASP A 460 14.37 -31.93 5.52
CA ASP A 460 15.22 -30.76 5.78
C ASP A 460 15.33 -30.52 7.30
N PRO A 461 16.55 -30.30 7.84
CA PRO A 461 16.76 -29.91 9.24
C PRO A 461 15.91 -28.74 9.76
N GLY A 462 15.48 -27.82 8.88
CA GLY A 462 14.59 -26.70 9.20
C GLY A 462 13.10 -27.03 9.17
N GLN A 463 12.71 -28.30 9.02
CA GLN A 463 11.30 -28.65 8.88
C GLN A 463 10.51 -28.49 10.18
N ILE A 464 9.36 -27.79 10.09
CA ILE A 464 8.33 -27.72 11.13
C ILE A 464 7.48 -28.99 11.10
N ILE A 465 7.16 -29.54 12.27
CA ILE A 465 6.31 -30.73 12.40
C ILE A 465 4.86 -30.27 12.57
N SER A 466 3.91 -30.86 11.84
CA SER A 466 2.50 -30.48 11.94
C SER A 466 1.55 -31.68 12.00
N PHE A 467 0.42 -31.48 12.67
CA PHE A 467 -0.70 -32.42 12.77
C PHE A 467 -2.00 -31.69 12.43
N THR A 468 -2.70 -32.12 11.38
CA THR A 468 -4.00 -31.56 10.98
C THR A 468 -5.12 -32.48 11.44
N PHE A 469 -6.12 -31.92 12.09
CA PHE A 469 -7.32 -32.62 12.53
C PHE A 469 -8.46 -32.43 11.51
N ASP A 470 -9.41 -33.36 11.47
CA ASP A 470 -10.64 -33.24 10.67
C ASP A 470 -11.60 -32.16 11.17
N GLU A 471 -11.47 -31.77 12.43
CA GLU A 471 -12.32 -30.77 13.10
C GLU A 471 -11.54 -29.85 14.05
N GLN A 472 -12.27 -28.96 14.71
CA GLN A 472 -11.71 -28.03 15.68
C GLN A 472 -11.46 -28.69 17.04
N ILE A 473 -10.19 -28.73 17.45
CA ILE A 473 -9.78 -29.14 18.80
C ILE A 473 -9.89 -27.99 19.81
N ASN A 474 -10.13 -28.33 21.08
CA ASN A 474 -10.06 -27.41 22.21
C ASN A 474 -8.60 -27.20 22.63
N PHE A 475 -7.99 -26.10 22.15
CA PHE A 475 -6.59 -25.80 22.44
C PHE A 475 -6.30 -25.46 23.91
N SER A 476 -7.27 -24.90 24.63
CA SER A 476 -7.06 -24.50 26.03
C SER A 476 -6.78 -25.68 26.98
N GLY A 477 -7.12 -26.91 26.57
CA GLY A 477 -6.86 -28.12 27.32
C GLY A 477 -5.53 -28.81 26.98
N LEU A 478 -4.79 -28.33 25.96
CA LEU A 478 -3.52 -28.92 25.55
C LEU A 478 -2.39 -28.48 26.48
N THR A 479 -1.48 -29.41 26.76
CA THR A 479 -0.25 -29.16 27.53
C THR A 479 0.98 -29.43 26.67
N ASP A 480 2.13 -28.87 27.06
CA ASP A 480 3.41 -29.14 26.38
C ASP A 480 3.81 -30.63 26.40
N GLU A 481 3.15 -31.44 27.24
CA GLU A 481 3.36 -32.89 27.29
C GLU A 481 2.59 -33.66 26.21
N GLN A 482 1.61 -33.02 25.54
CA GLN A 482 0.75 -33.69 24.56
C GLN A 482 1.54 -34.22 23.36
N PHE A 483 2.67 -33.61 23.01
CA PHE A 483 3.56 -34.19 22.02
C PHE A 483 5.02 -34.12 22.43
N GLN A 484 5.75 -35.16 22.02
CA GLN A 484 7.18 -35.26 22.23
C GLN A 484 7.88 -35.65 20.93
N LEU A 485 8.89 -34.87 20.56
CA LEU A 485 9.86 -35.24 19.53
C LEU A 485 11.15 -35.71 20.20
N LYS A 486 11.64 -36.90 19.83
CA LYS A 486 12.86 -37.49 20.40
C LYS A 486 13.84 -37.89 19.32
N LYS A 487 15.13 -37.71 19.57
CA LYS A 487 16.20 -38.33 18.79
C LYS A 487 16.21 -39.83 19.05
N LEU A 488 16.24 -40.63 17.99
CA LEU A 488 16.24 -42.10 18.09
C LEU A 488 17.56 -42.64 18.66
N ALA A 489 18.67 -41.95 18.39
CA ALA A 489 20.01 -42.40 18.76
C ALA A 489 20.20 -42.50 20.29
N ASP A 490 19.68 -41.53 21.05
CA ASP A 490 19.90 -41.41 22.49
C ASP A 490 18.61 -41.20 23.32
N GLY A 491 17.46 -41.04 22.66
CA GLY A 491 16.17 -40.78 23.31
C GLY A 491 16.01 -39.36 23.85
N SER A 492 16.95 -38.44 23.55
CA SER A 492 16.87 -37.05 23.99
C SER A 492 15.66 -36.33 23.39
N LEU A 493 14.99 -35.50 24.21
CA LEU A 493 13.89 -34.66 23.78
C LEU A 493 14.42 -33.49 22.94
N VAL A 494 13.73 -33.19 21.84
CA VAL A 494 13.92 -31.95 21.09
C VAL A 494 13.02 -30.88 21.72
N PRO A 495 13.58 -29.82 22.31
CA PRO A 495 12.77 -28.73 22.85
C PRO A 495 12.14 -27.93 21.70
N GLY A 496 10.98 -27.35 21.97
CA GLY A 496 10.20 -26.59 21.00
C GLY A 496 8.87 -26.13 21.59
N ILE A 497 8.11 -25.38 20.79
CA ILE A 497 6.80 -24.85 21.16
C ILE A 497 5.71 -25.36 20.22
N PHE A 498 4.49 -25.42 20.74
CA PHE A 498 3.29 -25.69 19.96
C PHE A 498 2.50 -24.43 19.70
N GLU A 499 2.16 -24.22 18.44
CA GLU A 499 1.12 -23.27 18.06
C GLU A 499 -0.07 -24.01 17.45
N HIS A 500 -1.25 -23.46 17.71
CA HIS A 500 -2.50 -23.92 17.14
C HIS A 500 -3.06 -22.88 16.20
N TYR A 501 -3.46 -23.34 15.03
CA TYR A 501 -4.14 -22.53 14.05
C TYR A 501 -5.46 -23.19 13.66
N LEU A 502 -6.47 -22.36 13.41
CA LEU A 502 -7.78 -22.78 12.93
C LEU A 502 -7.95 -22.30 11.49
N VAL A 503 -8.09 -23.24 10.56
CA VAL A 503 -8.24 -22.94 9.12
C VAL A 503 -9.38 -23.77 8.57
N ASN A 504 -10.39 -23.11 8.01
CA ASN A 504 -11.57 -23.77 7.43
C ASN A 504 -12.19 -24.82 8.38
N GLU A 505 -12.40 -24.43 9.64
CA GLU A 505 -12.95 -25.27 10.73
C GLU A 505 -12.10 -26.48 11.14
N LYS A 506 -10.88 -26.60 10.60
CA LYS A 506 -9.91 -27.63 10.97
C LYS A 506 -8.79 -27.06 11.82
N SER A 507 -8.46 -27.77 12.89
CA SER A 507 -7.29 -27.44 13.69
C SER A 507 -6.02 -28.00 13.06
N VAL A 508 -4.95 -27.18 13.02
CA VAL A 508 -3.58 -27.66 12.81
C VAL A 508 -2.73 -27.30 14.01
N LEU A 509 -1.98 -28.27 14.51
CA LEU A 509 -0.93 -28.07 15.51
C LEU A 509 0.42 -28.05 14.80
N CYS A 510 1.20 -26.98 14.99
CA CYS A 510 2.56 -26.86 14.48
C CYS A 510 3.55 -26.88 15.65
N PHE A 511 4.46 -27.83 15.65
CA PHE A 511 5.59 -27.88 16.57
C PHE A 511 6.82 -27.24 15.94
N PHE A 512 7.31 -26.17 16.56
CA PHE A 512 8.51 -25.47 16.17
C PHE A 512 9.66 -25.88 17.10
N PRO A 513 10.65 -26.66 16.62
CA PRO A 513 11.88 -26.88 17.37
C PRO A 513 12.54 -25.54 17.77
N GLU A 514 13.13 -25.43 18.96
CA GLU A 514 13.86 -24.21 19.36
C GLU A 514 15.09 -23.96 18.48
N GLU A 515 15.65 -25.03 17.91
CA GLU A 515 16.80 -25.00 17.02
C GLU A 515 16.54 -25.97 15.87
N LYS A 516 17.15 -25.71 14.70
CA LYS A 516 17.10 -26.64 13.57
C LYS A 516 17.55 -28.05 14.00
N LEU A 517 16.88 -29.06 13.47
CA LEU A 517 17.18 -30.46 13.77
C LEU A 517 18.62 -30.79 13.35
N SER A 518 19.24 -31.75 14.01
CA SER A 518 20.57 -32.22 13.63
C SER A 518 20.50 -32.98 12.30
N PRO A 519 21.41 -32.73 11.33
CA PRO A 519 21.49 -33.46 10.06
C PRO A 519 21.81 -34.95 10.25
N GLY A 520 21.27 -35.81 9.38
CA GLY A 520 21.55 -37.26 9.38
C GLY A 520 21.00 -38.01 10.60
N GLU A 521 20.10 -37.40 11.36
CA GLU A 521 19.56 -37.97 12.60
C GLU A 521 18.13 -38.48 12.40
N LYS A 522 17.82 -39.56 13.10
CA LYS A 522 16.48 -40.15 13.14
C LYS A 522 15.68 -39.59 14.30
N TYR A 523 14.43 -39.21 14.05
CA TYR A 523 13.52 -38.69 15.04
C TYR A 523 12.25 -39.53 15.14
N ILE A 524 11.68 -39.61 16.34
CA ILE A 524 10.36 -40.16 16.61
C ILE A 524 9.53 -39.07 17.28
N GLY A 525 8.43 -38.69 16.64
CA GLY A 525 7.38 -37.83 17.20
C GLY A 525 6.22 -38.67 17.71
N LYS A 526 5.69 -38.31 18.88
CA LYS A 526 4.48 -38.94 19.43
C LYS A 526 3.53 -37.85 19.94
N LEU A 527 2.35 -37.76 19.34
CA LEU A 527 1.20 -37.01 19.84
C LEU A 527 0.36 -37.96 20.67
N PHE A 528 0.32 -37.77 21.99
CA PHE A 528 -0.38 -38.64 22.93
C PHE A 528 -1.90 -38.56 22.76
N GLU A 529 -2.60 -39.58 23.26
CA GLU A 529 -4.03 -39.56 23.47
C GLU A 529 -4.45 -38.41 24.40
N GLY A 530 -5.69 -37.94 24.27
CA GLY A 530 -6.22 -36.89 25.14
C GLY A 530 -6.53 -35.55 24.50
N VAL A 531 -6.34 -35.43 23.19
CA VAL A 531 -6.77 -34.25 22.45
C VAL A 531 -8.30 -34.24 22.41
N GLN A 532 -8.91 -33.15 22.89
CA GLN A 532 -10.36 -32.98 22.94
C GLN A 532 -10.85 -32.07 21.83
N ASP A 533 -12.02 -32.35 21.28
CA ASP A 533 -12.78 -31.38 20.48
C ASP A 533 -13.44 -30.32 21.39
N MET A 534 -14.23 -29.43 20.79
CA MET A 534 -15.02 -28.44 21.53
C MET A 534 -16.19 -29.04 22.36
N PHE A 535 -16.50 -30.33 22.20
CA PHE A 535 -17.55 -31.08 22.92
C PHE A 535 -17.02 -31.96 24.06
N GLY A 536 -15.71 -32.01 24.24
CA GLY A 536 -15.03 -32.89 25.20
C GLY A 536 -14.94 -34.35 24.73
N ASN A 537 -15.24 -34.65 23.47
CA ASN A 537 -14.90 -35.96 22.89
C ASN A 537 -13.38 -36.02 22.75
N GLN A 538 -12.78 -37.07 23.32
CA GLN A 538 -11.34 -37.15 23.54
C GLN A 538 -10.72 -38.27 22.72
N THR A 539 -9.55 -38.02 22.11
CA THR A 539 -8.80 -39.09 21.44
C THR A 539 -8.38 -40.17 22.42
N GLU A 540 -8.60 -41.44 22.06
CA GLU A 540 -8.22 -42.60 22.88
C GLU A 540 -6.85 -43.18 22.50
N ASP A 541 -6.42 -42.95 21.26
CA ASP A 541 -5.16 -43.43 20.71
C ASP A 541 -4.16 -42.29 20.48
N TYR A 542 -2.88 -42.62 20.57
CA TYR A 542 -1.80 -41.70 20.20
C TYR A 542 -1.50 -41.79 18.69
N THR A 543 -1.01 -40.69 18.12
CA THR A 543 -0.46 -40.66 16.75
C THR A 543 1.06 -40.62 16.81
N ASN A 544 1.74 -41.39 15.97
CA ASN A 544 3.19 -41.37 15.87
C ASN A 544 3.66 -40.99 14.46
N LEU A 545 4.87 -40.42 14.41
CA LEU A 545 5.62 -40.22 13.19
C LEU A 545 7.09 -40.51 13.46
N SER A 546 7.81 -40.91 12.42
CA SER A 546 9.25 -41.08 12.45
C SER A 546 9.82 -40.60 11.14
N PHE A 547 10.99 -39.97 11.17
CA PHE A 547 11.67 -39.51 9.97
C PHE A 547 13.18 -39.39 10.22
N GLU A 548 13.95 -39.30 9.15
CA GLU A 548 15.39 -39.04 9.15
C GLU A 548 15.65 -37.71 8.45
N THR A 549 16.47 -36.86 9.08
CA THR A 549 16.90 -35.61 8.45
C THR A 549 17.99 -35.88 7.43
N ARG A 550 18.02 -35.10 6.36
CA ARG A 550 19.08 -35.15 5.36
C ARG A 550 20.45 -34.97 6.02
N ASP A 551 21.41 -35.82 5.67
CA ASP A 551 22.81 -35.74 6.15
C ASP A 551 23.61 -34.70 5.33
N GLN A 552 23.16 -33.45 5.40
CA GLN A 552 23.84 -32.33 4.74
C GLN A 552 23.73 -31.08 5.62
N GLN A 553 24.86 -30.45 5.89
CA GLN A 553 24.87 -29.13 6.52
C GLN A 553 24.73 -28.05 5.46
N TYR A 554 23.92 -27.05 5.77
CA TYR A 554 23.71 -25.91 4.91
C TYR A 554 24.13 -24.61 5.59
N GLN A 555 24.64 -23.68 4.79
CA GLN A 555 24.74 -22.27 5.11
C GLN A 555 23.53 -21.56 4.53
N ILE A 556 22.79 -20.84 5.38
CA ILE A 556 21.63 -20.07 4.96
C ILE A 556 22.08 -18.68 4.51
N ILE A 557 21.55 -18.23 3.37
CA ILE A 557 21.65 -16.86 2.89
C ILE A 557 20.22 -16.33 2.79
N THR A 558 19.90 -15.37 3.65
CA THR A 558 18.57 -14.74 3.67
C THR A 558 18.39 -13.83 2.46
N ILE A 559 17.26 -13.98 1.76
CA ILE A 559 16.79 -13.02 0.76
C ILE A 559 15.87 -12.01 1.44
N ASP A 560 14.80 -12.48 2.10
CA ASP A 560 13.86 -11.63 2.85
C ASP A 560 13.26 -12.40 4.03
N VAL A 561 13.18 -11.75 5.20
CA VAL A 561 12.52 -12.28 6.42
C VAL A 561 11.14 -11.66 6.65
N PHE A 562 10.69 -10.75 5.78
CA PHE A 562 9.35 -10.16 5.84
C PHE A 562 9.01 -9.37 7.12
N GLU A 563 10.02 -8.98 7.89
CA GLU A 563 9.85 -8.20 9.13
C GLU A 563 9.44 -6.74 8.90
N ASP A 564 9.97 -6.10 7.86
CA ASP A 564 9.77 -4.68 7.57
C ASP A 564 9.66 -4.38 6.07
N ASP A 565 8.88 -3.34 5.74
CA ASP A 565 8.88 -2.68 4.42
C ASP A 565 8.36 -3.51 3.24
N ILE A 566 7.52 -4.53 3.51
CA ILE A 566 6.84 -5.34 2.47
C ILE A 566 6.10 -4.45 1.46
N SER A 567 5.48 -3.36 1.92
CA SER A 567 4.69 -2.47 1.07
C SER A 567 5.49 -1.81 -0.07
N ASN A 568 6.77 -1.52 0.16
CA ASN A 568 7.63 -0.89 -0.84
C ASN A 568 8.48 -1.90 -1.62
N ARG A 569 8.87 -3.03 -0.99
CA ARG A 569 9.73 -4.05 -1.60
C ARG A 569 8.96 -5.02 -2.50
N TRP A 570 7.76 -5.41 -2.11
CA TRP A 570 6.94 -6.36 -2.87
C TRP A 570 5.80 -5.59 -3.52
N TRP A 571 5.41 -5.92 -4.75
CA TRP A 571 4.27 -5.29 -5.41
C TRP A 571 2.94 -5.89 -4.98
N ASN A 572 1.87 -5.09 -5.04
CA ASN A 572 0.53 -5.66 -4.85
C ASN A 572 0.23 -6.58 -6.02
N PRO A 573 -0.19 -7.84 -5.82
CA PRO A 573 -0.41 -8.74 -6.94
C PRO A 573 -1.42 -8.18 -7.94
N SER A 574 -2.41 -7.42 -7.46
CA SER A 574 -3.42 -6.70 -8.27
C SER A 574 -2.86 -5.71 -9.28
N VAL A 575 -1.65 -5.21 -9.09
CA VAL A 575 -0.96 -4.30 -10.02
C VAL A 575 0.34 -4.88 -10.57
N SER A 576 0.65 -6.15 -10.28
CA SER A 576 1.86 -6.83 -10.73
C SER A 576 1.76 -7.24 -12.19
N GLY A 577 2.83 -7.01 -12.95
CA GLY A 577 2.91 -7.39 -14.36
C GLY A 577 2.72 -8.91 -14.52
N SER A 578 1.97 -9.31 -15.54
CA SER A 578 1.57 -10.70 -15.85
C SER A 578 0.52 -11.32 -14.92
N THR A 579 0.07 -10.64 -13.85
CA THR A 579 -1.07 -11.12 -13.07
C THR A 579 -2.35 -11.12 -13.93
N THR A 580 -3.11 -12.22 -13.92
CA THR A 580 -4.35 -12.40 -14.67
C THR A 580 -5.28 -13.41 -14.00
N GLY A 581 -6.59 -13.30 -14.26
CA GLY A 581 -7.62 -14.21 -13.74
C GLY A 581 -7.90 -14.08 -12.25
N ILE A 582 -7.61 -12.93 -11.63
CA ILE A 582 -7.86 -12.66 -10.21
C ILE A 582 -9.04 -11.72 -9.99
N ILE A 583 -9.64 -11.78 -8.81
CA ILE A 583 -10.58 -10.77 -8.32
C ILE A 583 -9.78 -9.72 -7.54
N THR A 584 -9.67 -8.53 -8.11
CA THR A 584 -8.79 -7.44 -7.63
C THR A 584 -9.05 -7.07 -6.17
N ASP A 585 -10.32 -6.96 -5.78
CA ASP A 585 -10.71 -6.53 -4.43
C ASP A 585 -10.45 -7.59 -3.35
N SER A 586 -10.26 -8.85 -3.76
CA SER A 586 -9.98 -9.98 -2.86
C SER A 586 -8.52 -10.41 -2.91
N THR A 587 -7.68 -9.75 -3.72
CA THR A 587 -6.29 -10.17 -3.97
C THR A 587 -5.31 -9.08 -3.56
N TYR A 588 -4.68 -9.26 -2.41
CA TYR A 588 -3.72 -8.30 -1.87
C TYR A 588 -2.70 -8.96 -0.94
N ARG A 589 -1.59 -8.26 -0.70
CA ARG A 589 -0.59 -8.64 0.32
C ARG A 589 -0.66 -7.70 1.54
N SER A 590 -0.33 -8.21 2.71
CA SER A 590 -0.16 -7.45 3.95
C SER A 590 0.88 -8.10 4.85
N THR A 591 1.16 -7.51 6.01
CA THR A 591 1.94 -8.15 7.09
C THR A 591 1.00 -8.83 8.08
N SER A 592 1.37 -9.99 8.61
CA SER A 592 0.67 -10.66 9.71
C SER A 592 1.60 -10.86 10.90
N ALA A 593 1.10 -10.62 12.11
CA ALA A 593 1.78 -10.97 13.36
C ALA A 593 1.13 -12.18 14.07
N GLU A 594 0.08 -12.75 13.47
CA GLU A 594 -0.67 -13.88 14.01
C GLU A 594 -0.14 -15.22 13.50
N TYR A 595 0.31 -15.23 12.24
CA TYR A 595 0.90 -16.39 11.59
C TYR A 595 2.37 -16.06 11.36
N VAL A 596 3.27 -16.53 12.22
CA VAL A 596 4.70 -16.25 12.13
C VAL A 596 5.52 -17.53 12.23
N ASN A 597 6.71 -17.55 11.64
CA ASN A 597 7.63 -18.66 11.79
C ASN A 597 8.41 -18.55 13.12
N HIS A 598 8.02 -19.35 14.11
CA HIS A 598 8.70 -19.33 15.41
C HIS A 598 10.09 -19.98 15.39
N LEU A 599 10.42 -20.78 14.36
CA LEU A 599 11.75 -21.42 14.24
C LEU A 599 12.87 -20.41 13.95
N SER A 600 12.56 -19.32 13.25
CA SER A 600 13.50 -18.21 12.96
C SER A 600 13.41 -17.07 13.96
N GLY A 601 12.39 -17.09 14.84
CA GLY A 601 12.08 -16.00 15.76
C GLY A 601 11.43 -14.79 15.08
N SER A 602 10.78 -14.99 13.93
CA SER A 602 10.08 -13.93 13.21
C SER A 602 8.98 -13.30 14.07
N ALA A 603 8.85 -11.97 13.99
CA ALA A 603 7.74 -11.24 14.61
C ALA A 603 6.60 -10.99 13.61
N ARG A 604 6.87 -11.13 12.30
CA ARG A 604 5.88 -10.97 11.24
C ARG A 604 6.14 -11.89 10.06
N SER A 605 5.09 -12.19 9.31
CA SER A 605 5.19 -12.82 8.00
C SER A 605 4.46 -12.01 6.93
N MET A 606 4.65 -12.36 5.66
CA MET A 606 3.87 -11.82 4.56
C MET A 606 2.56 -12.60 4.39
N GLN A 607 1.43 -11.94 4.62
CA GLN A 607 0.11 -12.44 4.30
C GLN A 607 -0.21 -12.18 2.83
N LEU A 608 -0.77 -13.19 2.16
CA LEU A 608 -1.29 -13.08 0.80
C LEU A 608 -2.75 -13.57 0.77
N ASN A 609 -3.68 -12.63 0.60
CA ASN A 609 -5.06 -12.92 0.26
C ASN A 609 -5.18 -13.07 -1.26
N TYR A 610 -5.95 -14.07 -1.70
CA TYR A 610 -6.21 -14.29 -3.11
C TYR A 610 -7.70 -14.53 -3.38
N GLY A 611 -8.16 -14.07 -4.54
CA GLY A 611 -9.45 -14.42 -5.13
C GLY A 611 -9.29 -14.67 -6.62
N TRP A 612 -9.87 -15.76 -7.13
CA TRP A 612 -9.77 -16.18 -8.53
C TRP A 612 -11.07 -15.94 -9.28
N GLU A 613 -10.99 -15.36 -10.48
CA GLU A 613 -12.10 -15.35 -11.43
C GLU A 613 -12.17 -16.73 -12.10
N THR A 614 -13.01 -17.63 -11.57
CA THR A 614 -13.08 -19.04 -12.02
C THR A 614 -13.50 -19.22 -13.48
N GLY A 615 -14.04 -18.18 -14.12
CA GLY A 615 -14.37 -18.16 -15.56
C GLY A 615 -13.26 -17.62 -16.47
N ALA A 616 -12.10 -17.23 -15.94
CA ALA A 616 -11.01 -16.67 -16.74
C ALA A 616 -10.33 -17.72 -17.64
N SER A 617 -9.75 -17.28 -18.75
CA SER A 617 -9.04 -18.17 -19.69
C SER A 617 -7.65 -18.60 -19.23
N ALA A 618 -7.10 -17.92 -18.22
CA ALA A 618 -5.81 -18.20 -17.61
C ALA A 618 -5.77 -17.62 -16.18
N TRP A 619 -4.99 -18.25 -15.31
CA TRP A 619 -4.79 -17.80 -13.92
C TRP A 619 -3.31 -17.70 -13.61
N LEU A 620 -2.87 -16.50 -13.26
CA LEU A 620 -1.53 -16.27 -12.73
C LEU A 620 -1.60 -15.12 -11.74
N LEU A 621 -1.20 -15.36 -10.51
CA LEU A 621 -0.96 -14.32 -9.52
C LEU A 621 0.55 -14.21 -9.36
N ARG A 622 1.11 -13.02 -9.60
CA ARG A 622 2.54 -12.77 -9.43
C ARG A 622 2.80 -11.79 -8.30
N LEU A 623 3.46 -12.27 -7.25
CA LEU A 623 3.96 -11.45 -6.15
C LEU A 623 5.41 -11.06 -6.46
N TYR A 624 5.58 -9.90 -7.11
CA TYR A 624 6.87 -9.46 -7.64
C TYR A 624 7.72 -8.72 -6.59
N LEU A 625 9.00 -9.06 -6.51
CA LEU A 625 10.00 -8.38 -5.70
C LEU A 625 10.64 -7.24 -6.49
N ASN A 626 10.41 -6.01 -6.04
CA ASN A 626 10.94 -4.78 -6.63
C ASN A 626 12.42 -4.57 -6.29
N GLU A 627 13.09 -3.70 -7.05
CA GLU A 627 14.49 -3.32 -6.82
C GLU A 627 14.69 -2.81 -5.39
N SER A 628 15.44 -3.59 -4.61
CA SER A 628 15.59 -3.47 -3.15
C SER A 628 16.78 -4.31 -2.67
N THR A 629 17.14 -4.22 -1.37
CA THR A 629 18.22 -5.04 -0.81
C THR A 629 17.97 -6.55 -1.00
N PRO A 630 16.76 -7.11 -0.73
CA PRO A 630 16.44 -8.49 -1.05
C PRO A 630 16.63 -8.85 -2.53
N LYS A 631 16.21 -7.97 -3.44
CA LYS A 631 16.35 -8.17 -4.89
C LYS A 631 17.83 -8.24 -5.32
N ASN A 632 18.76 -7.61 -4.59
CA ASN A 632 20.19 -7.60 -4.92
C ASN A 632 20.96 -8.85 -4.44
N VAL A 633 20.28 -9.85 -3.87
CA VAL A 633 20.91 -11.12 -3.53
C VAL A 633 21.10 -11.94 -4.82
N HIS A 634 22.36 -12.14 -5.18
CA HIS A 634 22.76 -12.93 -6.36
C HIS A 634 23.30 -14.30 -5.95
N PHE A 635 22.99 -15.31 -6.75
CA PHE A 635 23.34 -16.71 -6.48
C PHE A 635 23.50 -17.51 -7.78
N ASP A 636 23.74 -18.80 -7.63
CA ASP A 636 23.91 -19.77 -8.71
C ASP A 636 22.99 -20.97 -8.48
N GLU A 637 22.90 -21.84 -9.49
CA GLU A 637 22.01 -23.00 -9.54
C GLU A 637 22.35 -24.11 -8.53
N ASN A 638 23.51 -24.06 -7.85
CA ASN A 638 23.97 -25.10 -6.91
C ASN A 638 23.42 -24.92 -5.48
N GLN A 639 22.35 -24.14 -5.31
CA GLN A 639 21.74 -23.80 -4.02
C GLN A 639 20.27 -24.21 -4.01
N LEU A 640 19.72 -24.51 -2.83
CA LEU A 640 18.28 -24.68 -2.69
C LEU A 640 17.64 -23.31 -2.51
N LEU A 641 16.58 -22.99 -3.26
CA LEU A 641 15.73 -21.82 -3.01
C LEU A 641 14.54 -22.24 -2.15
N GLN A 642 14.35 -21.58 -1.01
CA GLN A 642 13.41 -22.02 0.02
C GLN A 642 12.58 -20.86 0.59
N ALA A 643 11.36 -21.17 1.01
CA ALA A 643 10.54 -20.29 1.84
C ALA A 643 9.62 -21.13 2.74
N TYR A 644 9.30 -20.63 3.93
CA TYR A 644 8.26 -21.23 4.75
C TYR A 644 6.91 -20.71 4.30
N ILE A 645 5.99 -21.62 4.04
CA ILE A 645 4.66 -21.33 3.54
C ILE A 645 3.64 -21.93 4.51
N PHE A 646 2.83 -21.07 5.12
CA PHE A 646 1.62 -21.50 5.80
C PHE A 646 0.54 -21.75 4.74
N GLY A 647 0.20 -23.02 4.55
CA GLY A 647 -0.82 -23.45 3.59
C GLY A 647 -2.23 -23.34 4.16
N ASP A 648 -3.21 -23.16 3.27
CA ASP A 648 -4.64 -23.11 3.59
C ASP A 648 -5.43 -24.34 3.11
N GLY A 649 -4.73 -25.34 2.57
CA GLY A 649 -5.32 -26.57 2.03
C GLY A 649 -6.16 -26.36 0.76
N SER A 650 -6.02 -25.24 0.07
CA SER A 650 -6.87 -24.87 -1.06
C SER A 650 -6.75 -25.75 -2.30
N GLY A 651 -5.62 -26.45 -2.48
CA GLY A 651 -5.27 -27.16 -3.71
C GLY A 651 -4.81 -26.26 -4.86
N ASN A 652 -4.72 -24.94 -4.62
CA ASN A 652 -4.05 -24.02 -5.53
C ASN A 652 -2.54 -24.32 -5.56
N LYS A 653 -1.83 -23.80 -6.56
CA LYS A 653 -0.40 -24.09 -6.72
C LYS A 653 0.44 -22.85 -6.51
N ILE A 654 1.65 -23.04 -5.99
CA ILE A 654 2.67 -22.01 -5.76
C ILE A 654 3.99 -22.42 -6.42
N ARG A 655 4.80 -21.46 -6.85
CA ARG A 655 6.16 -21.69 -7.37
C ARG A 655 7.05 -20.46 -7.18
N PHE A 656 8.35 -20.65 -7.29
CA PHE A 656 9.33 -19.56 -7.32
C PHE A 656 9.65 -19.16 -8.76
N ALA A 657 10.00 -17.89 -8.96
CA ALA A 657 10.55 -17.38 -10.21
C ALA A 657 11.87 -16.67 -9.92
N VAL A 658 12.85 -16.85 -10.81
CA VAL A 658 14.18 -16.22 -10.76
C VAL A 658 14.47 -15.56 -12.10
N ASP A 659 15.25 -14.48 -12.05
CA ASP A 659 15.93 -13.93 -13.21
C ASP A 659 17.29 -14.65 -13.33
N ASP A 660 17.57 -15.28 -14.47
CA ASP A 660 18.87 -15.82 -14.80
C ASP A 660 19.68 -14.85 -15.69
N ASN A 661 21.00 -15.08 -15.81
CA ASN A 661 21.88 -14.24 -16.65
C ASN A 661 21.83 -12.71 -16.39
N VAL A 662 21.65 -12.29 -15.13
CA VAL A 662 21.64 -10.88 -14.72
C VAL A 662 22.98 -10.18 -15.10
N PRO A 663 22.98 -8.93 -15.63
CA PRO A 663 21.89 -7.93 -15.65
C PRO A 663 21.10 -7.86 -16.95
N VAL A 664 21.09 -8.92 -17.77
CA VAL A 664 20.31 -8.93 -19.02
C VAL A 664 18.84 -9.17 -18.67
N TYR A 665 17.97 -8.23 -19.04
CA TYR A 665 16.53 -8.30 -18.75
C TYR A 665 15.75 -8.66 -20.01
N THR A 666 15.56 -9.96 -20.26
CA THR A 666 14.71 -10.44 -21.35
C THR A 666 13.77 -11.54 -20.87
N ALA A 667 12.67 -11.76 -21.59
CA ALA A 667 11.69 -12.78 -21.22
C ALA A 667 12.31 -14.19 -21.15
N ALA A 668 13.32 -14.45 -21.98
CA ALA A 668 14.05 -15.72 -22.02
C ALA A 668 14.83 -16.00 -20.72
N ASN A 669 15.01 -15.01 -19.85
CA ASN A 669 15.78 -15.13 -18.62
C ASN A 669 14.91 -15.34 -17.37
N HIS A 670 13.60 -15.52 -17.55
CA HIS A 670 12.68 -15.72 -16.41
C HIS A 670 12.40 -17.21 -16.23
N GLU A 671 13.18 -17.84 -15.37
CA GLU A 671 13.04 -19.24 -15.01
C GLU A 671 12.16 -19.41 -13.78
N VAL A 672 11.50 -20.56 -13.70
CA VAL A 672 10.55 -20.86 -12.62
C VAL A 672 10.79 -22.25 -12.08
N SER A 673 10.51 -22.46 -10.80
CA SER A 673 10.44 -23.80 -10.24
C SER A 673 9.24 -24.58 -10.81
N PRO A 674 9.20 -25.90 -10.63
CA PRO A 674 7.96 -26.66 -10.73
C PRO A 674 6.86 -26.07 -9.82
N TRP A 675 5.61 -26.41 -10.12
CA TRP A 675 4.47 -26.06 -9.28
C TRP A 675 4.37 -27.00 -8.06
N TYR A 676 4.21 -26.41 -6.88
CA TYR A 676 3.89 -27.11 -5.64
C TYR A 676 2.41 -26.91 -5.30
N THR A 677 1.66 -27.99 -5.12
CA THR A 677 0.24 -27.92 -4.75
C THR A 677 0.09 -27.64 -3.26
N ILE A 678 -0.64 -26.60 -2.88
CA ILE A 678 -0.98 -26.25 -1.49
C ILE A 678 -2.14 -27.13 -1.01
N ASP A 679 -1.85 -28.42 -0.81
CA ASP A 679 -2.79 -29.42 -0.29
C ASP A 679 -2.65 -29.65 1.23
N TRP A 680 -1.89 -28.79 1.91
CA TRP A 680 -1.65 -28.83 3.35
C TRP A 680 -2.20 -27.60 4.05
N ILE A 681 -2.50 -27.75 5.34
CA ILE A 681 -2.80 -26.67 6.26
C ILE A 681 -1.63 -26.54 7.24
N GLY A 682 -1.22 -25.32 7.57
CA GLY A 682 -0.12 -25.07 8.50
C GLY A 682 1.22 -24.79 7.82
N TRP A 683 2.26 -24.58 8.64
CA TRP A 683 3.60 -24.24 8.16
C TRP A 683 4.32 -25.42 7.51
N ARG A 684 4.91 -25.17 6.33
CA ARG A 684 5.76 -26.10 5.60
C ARG A 684 6.92 -25.39 4.93
N LEU A 685 8.11 -25.96 4.96
CA LEU A 685 9.24 -25.47 4.18
C LEU A 685 9.08 -25.96 2.73
N VAL A 686 8.90 -25.04 1.79
CA VAL A 686 8.88 -25.34 0.36
C VAL A 686 10.30 -25.09 -0.18
N SER A 687 10.84 -26.06 -0.91
CA SER A 687 12.23 -26.05 -1.38
C SER A 687 12.28 -26.43 -2.86
N TRP A 688 12.99 -25.62 -3.64
CA TRP A 688 13.38 -25.91 -5.01
C TRP A 688 14.86 -26.26 -5.05
N ASP A 689 15.18 -27.50 -5.45
CA ASP A 689 16.55 -27.93 -5.68
C ASP A 689 16.96 -27.53 -7.10
N MET A 690 17.49 -26.32 -7.25
CA MET A 690 17.84 -25.74 -8.55
C MET A 690 18.89 -26.56 -9.31
N ALA A 691 19.67 -27.41 -8.62
CA ALA A 691 20.70 -28.22 -9.24
C ALA A 691 20.13 -29.52 -9.84
N ASN A 692 19.08 -30.07 -9.23
CA ASN A 692 18.58 -31.41 -9.54
C ASN A 692 17.15 -31.41 -10.12
N ASP A 693 16.33 -30.41 -9.78
CA ASP A 693 14.96 -30.28 -10.28
C ASP A 693 14.95 -29.60 -11.64
N THR A 694 14.09 -30.08 -12.54
CA THR A 694 13.84 -29.41 -13.82
C THR A 694 13.14 -28.07 -13.60
N ALA A 695 13.55 -27.02 -14.31
CA ALA A 695 12.78 -25.78 -14.37
C ALA A 695 11.37 -26.02 -14.94
N GLY A 696 10.40 -25.28 -14.42
CA GLY A 696 9.03 -25.26 -14.93
C GLY A 696 8.92 -24.45 -16.23
N VAL A 697 7.73 -24.45 -16.83
CA VAL A 697 7.47 -23.70 -18.07
C VAL A 697 6.79 -22.37 -17.76
N TRP A 698 7.36 -21.28 -18.26
CA TRP A 698 6.73 -19.97 -18.28
C TRP A 698 7.19 -19.09 -19.45
N LEU A 699 8.15 -18.20 -19.23
CA LEU A 699 8.70 -17.27 -20.25
C LEU A 699 10.13 -17.63 -20.65
N GLY A 700 10.90 -18.22 -19.73
CA GLY A 700 12.29 -18.60 -19.92
C GLY A 700 12.53 -19.73 -20.91
N ASP A 701 13.80 -20.04 -21.13
CA ASP A 701 14.26 -21.09 -22.03
C ASP A 701 14.40 -22.48 -21.36
N GLY A 702 14.20 -22.53 -20.05
CA GLY A 702 14.21 -23.74 -19.22
C GLY A 702 15.58 -24.12 -18.66
N ASN A 703 16.61 -23.31 -18.86
CA ASN A 703 17.96 -23.57 -18.37
C ASN A 703 18.39 -22.52 -17.35
N LEU A 704 18.68 -22.95 -16.12
CA LEU A 704 19.29 -22.05 -15.14
C LEU A 704 20.76 -21.81 -15.48
N ASP A 705 21.10 -20.60 -15.93
CA ASP A 705 22.47 -20.24 -16.25
C ASP A 705 22.91 -18.83 -15.81
N GLY A 706 24.22 -18.62 -15.78
CA GLY A 706 24.80 -17.33 -15.41
C GLY A 706 24.61 -16.96 -13.93
N VAL A 707 24.32 -15.69 -13.67
CA VAL A 707 24.09 -15.17 -12.31
C VAL A 707 22.60 -15.08 -12.09
N LEU A 708 22.10 -15.82 -11.08
CA LEU A 708 20.69 -15.86 -10.71
C LEU A 708 20.35 -14.79 -9.68
N ARG A 709 19.09 -14.36 -9.71
CA ARG A 709 18.50 -13.40 -8.76
C ARG A 709 17.02 -13.70 -8.57
N PHE A 710 16.50 -13.55 -7.36
CA PHE A 710 15.09 -13.84 -7.10
C PHE A 710 14.15 -12.85 -7.84
N ASP A 711 13.05 -13.34 -8.42
CA ASP A 711 12.05 -12.51 -9.11
C ASP A 711 10.73 -12.39 -8.36
N SER A 712 10.02 -13.50 -8.22
CA SER A 712 8.66 -13.48 -7.70
C SER A 712 8.27 -14.81 -7.09
N ILE A 713 7.26 -14.75 -6.22
CA ILE A 713 6.46 -15.92 -5.85
C ILE A 713 5.22 -15.88 -6.74
N GLN A 714 4.89 -17.00 -7.37
CA GLN A 714 3.74 -17.09 -8.27
C GLN A 714 2.74 -18.10 -7.74
N MET A 715 1.45 -17.82 -7.95
CA MET A 715 0.36 -18.76 -7.71
C MET A 715 -0.51 -18.95 -8.94
N THR A 716 -1.19 -20.08 -9.02
CA THR A 716 -2.20 -20.35 -10.06
C THR A 716 -3.38 -21.14 -9.48
N TYR A 717 -4.55 -20.94 -10.10
CA TYR A 717 -5.78 -21.65 -9.76
C TYR A 717 -5.77 -23.07 -10.34
N THR A 718 -6.16 -24.04 -9.53
CA THR A 718 -6.50 -25.39 -10.01
C THR A 718 -8.01 -25.48 -10.16
N GLU A 719 -8.51 -25.91 -11.32
CA GLU A 719 -9.96 -26.05 -11.52
C GLU A 719 -10.58 -27.00 -10.47
N GLY A 720 -11.62 -26.54 -9.77
CA GLY A 720 -12.25 -27.26 -8.66
C GLY A 720 -11.64 -27.00 -7.27
N SER A 721 -10.53 -26.28 -7.19
CA SER A 721 -9.96 -25.79 -5.92
C SER A 721 -10.70 -24.58 -5.36
N ALA A 722 -10.36 -24.19 -4.13
CA ALA A 722 -10.95 -23.04 -3.47
C ALA A 722 -10.65 -21.74 -4.26
N PRO A 723 -11.68 -20.98 -4.66
CA PRO A 723 -11.49 -19.74 -5.43
C PRO A 723 -10.99 -18.57 -4.57
N PHE A 724 -11.08 -18.66 -3.24
CA PHE A 724 -10.59 -17.66 -2.30
C PHE A 724 -9.83 -18.32 -1.17
N GLY A 725 -8.86 -17.61 -0.60
CA GLY A 725 -8.12 -18.07 0.57
C GLY A 725 -7.02 -17.10 0.98
N THR A 726 -6.22 -17.53 1.94
CA THR A 726 -5.12 -16.74 2.51
C THR A 726 -3.97 -17.67 2.85
N ILE A 727 -2.78 -17.35 2.35
CA ILE A 727 -1.53 -18.03 2.76
C ILE A 727 -0.59 -17.04 3.43
N TYR A 728 0.38 -17.56 4.16
CA TYR A 728 1.45 -16.77 4.78
C TYR A 728 2.81 -17.26 4.33
N ILE A 729 3.74 -16.33 4.15
CA ILE A 729 5.06 -16.59 3.59
C ILE A 729 6.09 -15.96 4.52
N ASP A 730 7.09 -16.74 4.91
CA ASP A 730 8.15 -16.31 5.82
C ASP A 730 9.52 -16.88 5.40
N ASP A 731 10.59 -16.22 5.83
CA ASP A 731 12.00 -16.56 5.58
C ASP A 731 12.31 -17.07 4.16
N LEU A 732 12.21 -16.19 3.17
CA LEU A 732 12.71 -16.45 1.81
C LEU A 732 14.25 -16.50 1.86
N GLN A 733 14.82 -17.65 1.54
CA GLN A 733 16.23 -17.93 1.76
C GLN A 733 16.83 -18.87 0.71
N LEU A 734 18.15 -18.87 0.64
CA LEU A 734 18.95 -19.85 -0.08
C LEU A 734 19.66 -20.76 0.91
N SER A 735 19.75 -22.04 0.58
CA SER A 735 20.44 -23.05 1.36
C SER A 735 21.61 -23.59 0.55
N LYS A 736 22.83 -23.20 0.91
CA LYS A 736 24.06 -23.63 0.25
C LYS A 736 24.70 -24.79 1.02
N PRO A 737 24.93 -25.97 0.42
CA PRO A 737 25.68 -27.04 1.06
C PRO A 737 27.04 -26.54 1.57
N LYS A 738 27.36 -26.77 2.84
CA LYS A 738 28.71 -26.53 3.36
C LYS A 738 29.64 -27.59 2.77
N GLU A 739 30.64 -27.16 2.00
CA GLU A 739 31.72 -28.05 1.57
C GLU A 739 32.50 -28.52 2.81
N THR A 740 32.53 -29.84 3.02
CA THR A 740 33.36 -30.43 4.08
C THR A 740 34.82 -30.41 3.63
N GLY A 741 35.50 -29.28 3.85
CA GLY A 741 36.95 -29.31 4.00
C GLY A 741 37.30 -30.16 5.21
N VAL A 742 38.21 -31.13 5.04
CA VAL A 742 38.81 -31.84 6.18
C VAL A 742 39.67 -30.84 6.94
N GLU A 743 39.05 -30.03 7.80
CA GLU A 743 39.75 -29.42 8.91
C GLU A 743 39.82 -30.48 10.01
N LEU A 744 41.04 -30.94 10.27
CA LEU A 744 41.41 -31.68 11.46
C LEU A 744 40.68 -31.06 12.66
N ARG A 745 39.84 -31.88 13.31
CA ARG A 745 39.30 -31.58 14.64
C ARG A 745 40.47 -31.23 15.57
N GLU A 746 40.75 -29.95 15.74
CA GLU A 746 41.26 -29.46 17.01
C GLU A 746 40.03 -29.15 17.87
N THR A 747 39.54 -30.17 18.55
CA THR A 747 38.82 -29.97 19.80
C THR A 747 39.77 -29.29 20.78
N LEU A 748 39.80 -27.97 20.79
CA LEU A 748 40.37 -27.22 21.91
C LEU A 748 39.28 -27.11 22.99
N PRO A 749 39.54 -27.57 24.22
CA PRO A 749 38.57 -27.48 25.30
C PRO A 749 38.36 -25.99 25.65
N ILE A 750 37.11 -25.59 25.87
CA ILE A 750 36.80 -24.29 26.48
C ILE A 750 37.30 -24.36 27.93
N VAL A 751 38.54 -23.94 28.16
CA VAL A 751 39.12 -23.70 29.48
C VAL A 751 39.52 -22.23 29.48
N GLY A 752 38.64 -21.36 29.95
CA GLY A 752 38.92 -19.93 30.08
C GLY A 752 37.71 -19.14 30.55
N ASP A 753 37.95 -18.10 31.36
CA ASP A 753 36.92 -17.21 31.91
C ASP A 753 36.37 -16.22 30.88
N PHE A 754 36.97 -16.16 29.69
CA PHE A 754 36.62 -15.26 28.61
C PHE A 754 37.11 -15.80 27.25
N GLN A 755 36.62 -15.21 26.16
CA GLN A 755 37.04 -15.51 24.79
C GLN A 755 37.18 -14.23 23.97
N LEU A 756 38.34 -14.05 23.32
CA LEU A 756 38.56 -13.04 22.29
C LEU A 756 38.20 -13.61 20.91
N GLY A 757 37.25 -12.99 20.21
CA GLY A 757 36.82 -13.38 18.88
C GLY A 757 37.63 -12.72 17.76
N GLN A 758 37.43 -13.18 16.53
CA GLN A 758 38.08 -12.61 15.36
C GLN A 758 37.46 -11.26 15.01
N CYS A 759 38.28 -10.24 14.74
CA CYS A 759 37.77 -8.94 14.31
C CYS A 759 37.14 -9.01 12.91
N TYR A 760 36.11 -8.20 12.67
CA TYR A 760 35.42 -8.12 11.39
C TYR A 760 35.10 -6.67 11.01
N PRO A 761 35.35 -6.26 9.75
CA PRO A 761 36.04 -7.05 8.72
C PRO A 761 37.52 -7.33 9.08
N ASN A 762 38.13 -8.33 8.44
CA ASN A 762 39.56 -8.64 8.50
C ASN A 762 40.01 -9.39 7.23
N PRO A 763 40.75 -8.77 6.29
CA PRO A 763 41.33 -7.44 6.37
C PRO A 763 40.29 -6.31 6.44
N PHE A 764 40.62 -5.18 7.03
CA PHE A 764 39.72 -4.03 7.17
C PHE A 764 40.33 -2.73 6.62
N ASN A 765 39.47 -1.79 6.23
CA ASN A 765 39.85 -0.42 5.90
C ASN A 765 39.21 0.58 6.88
N ASN A 766 40.06 1.37 7.55
CA ASN A 766 39.81 2.37 8.61
C ASN A 766 39.11 1.89 9.90
N ASN A 767 38.14 0.98 9.84
CA ASN A 767 37.35 0.51 10.99
C ASN A 767 37.25 -1.03 11.03
N THR A 768 37.34 -1.60 12.24
CA THR A 768 37.01 -3.01 12.50
C THR A 768 36.35 -3.16 13.87
N VAL A 769 35.52 -4.20 14.01
CA VAL A 769 34.85 -4.58 15.25
C VAL A 769 35.59 -5.76 15.86
N ILE A 770 36.01 -5.66 17.11
CA ILE A 770 36.72 -6.72 17.83
C ILE A 770 35.77 -7.32 18.89
N PRO A 771 35.13 -8.48 18.63
CA PRO A 771 34.22 -9.10 19.59
C PRO A 771 34.97 -9.84 20.70
N TYR A 772 34.42 -9.81 21.91
CA TYR A 772 34.87 -10.65 23.02
C TYR A 772 33.71 -11.07 23.93
N VAL A 773 33.89 -12.17 24.64
CA VAL A 773 32.90 -12.73 25.56
C VAL A 773 33.53 -12.87 26.93
N LEU A 774 32.83 -12.42 27.97
CA LEU A 774 33.16 -12.69 29.37
C LEU A 774 32.16 -13.74 29.88
N TYR A 775 32.66 -14.91 30.30
CA TYR A 775 31.80 -15.97 30.82
C TYR A 775 31.45 -15.78 32.31
N ARG A 776 32.15 -14.86 32.99
CA ARG A 776 31.86 -14.41 34.35
C ARG A 776 32.22 -12.94 34.54
N GLN A 777 31.81 -12.38 35.68
CA GLN A 777 32.24 -11.04 36.09
C GLN A 777 33.76 -10.99 36.37
N ALA A 778 34.45 -10.03 35.76
CA ALA A 778 35.87 -9.75 35.93
C ALA A 778 36.09 -8.48 36.78
N ARG A 779 37.32 -8.28 37.30
CA ARG A 779 37.69 -7.02 37.98
C ARG A 779 38.27 -6.00 37.02
N LEU A 780 39.02 -6.46 36.03
CA LEU A 780 39.68 -5.61 35.02
C LEU A 780 39.54 -6.25 33.64
N VAL A 781 39.11 -5.45 32.66
CA VAL A 781 39.03 -5.86 31.24
C VAL A 781 39.69 -4.77 30.41
N LYS A 782 40.69 -5.14 29.62
CA LYS A 782 41.50 -4.19 28.84
C LYS A 782 41.84 -4.77 27.48
N LEU A 783 41.64 -3.99 26.42
CA LEU A 783 42.06 -4.37 25.07
C LEU A 783 43.21 -3.47 24.61
N SER A 784 44.30 -4.06 24.14
CA SER A 784 45.47 -3.34 23.62
C SER A 784 45.81 -3.79 22.22
N ILE A 785 46.18 -2.86 21.35
CA ILE A 785 46.56 -3.11 19.96
C ILE A 785 48.03 -2.80 19.79
N TYR A 786 48.76 -3.66 19.06
CA TYR A 786 50.19 -3.58 18.83
C TYR A 786 50.53 -3.72 17.35
N ASN A 787 51.59 -3.07 16.90
CA ASN A 787 52.19 -3.34 15.59
C ASN A 787 53.15 -4.55 15.66
N THR A 788 53.75 -4.93 14.53
CA THR A 788 54.68 -6.07 14.44
C THR A 788 55.98 -5.89 15.22
N LEU A 789 56.34 -4.65 15.61
CA LEU A 789 57.49 -4.34 16.47
C LEU A 789 57.15 -4.44 17.97
N GLY A 790 55.90 -4.78 18.31
CA GLY A 790 55.41 -4.81 19.70
C GLY A 790 55.11 -3.42 20.28
N GLN A 791 55.16 -2.37 19.45
CA GLN A 791 54.77 -1.03 19.89
C GLN A 791 53.25 -0.97 20.01
N LYS A 792 52.78 -0.41 21.11
CA LYS A 792 51.36 -0.26 21.44
C LYS A 792 50.76 0.91 20.64
N ILE A 793 49.73 0.61 19.87
CA ILE A 793 49.07 1.51 18.91
C ILE A 793 47.77 2.08 19.49
N ALA A 794 47.01 1.29 20.25
CA ALA A 794 45.79 1.74 20.91
C ALA A 794 45.53 0.93 22.18
N VAL A 795 44.81 1.52 23.13
CA VAL A 795 44.39 0.87 24.38
C VAL A 795 42.99 1.29 24.74
N PHE A 796 42.17 0.33 25.15
CA PHE A 796 40.82 0.50 25.68
C PHE A 796 40.80 -0.06 27.11
N GLU A 797 40.72 0.82 28.11
CA GLU A 797 40.82 0.47 29.54
C GLU A 797 39.46 0.46 30.26
N ASP A 798 38.44 1.15 29.74
CA ASP A 798 37.09 1.24 30.33
C ASP A 798 36.11 0.22 29.70
N LEU A 799 36.50 -1.05 29.63
CA LEU A 799 35.65 -2.12 29.07
C LEU A 799 34.70 -2.71 30.12
N ASN A 800 33.56 -3.24 29.66
CA ASN A 800 32.58 -3.88 30.53
C ASN A 800 33.19 -5.06 31.30
N THR A 801 32.86 -5.17 32.57
CA THR A 801 33.39 -6.20 33.48
C THR A 801 32.35 -7.26 33.87
N ALA A 802 31.08 -7.10 33.50
CA ALA A 802 30.04 -8.10 33.74
C ALA A 802 30.12 -9.27 32.75
N ALA A 803 29.50 -10.41 33.06
CA ALA A 803 29.40 -11.52 32.11
C ALA A 803 28.51 -11.13 30.92
N GLY A 804 28.93 -11.45 29.70
CA GLY A 804 28.21 -11.07 28.48
C GLY A 804 29.07 -11.08 27.23
N LYS A 805 28.42 -10.84 26.08
CA LYS A 805 29.08 -10.65 24.79
C LYS A 805 29.23 -9.16 24.51
N TYR A 806 30.43 -8.72 24.16
CA TYR A 806 30.80 -7.32 23.96
C TYR A 806 31.64 -7.16 22.70
N HIS A 807 31.86 -5.91 22.30
CA HIS A 807 32.77 -5.59 21.21
C HIS A 807 33.49 -4.26 21.46
N VAL A 808 34.66 -4.12 20.84
CA VAL A 808 35.42 -2.86 20.76
C VAL A 808 35.47 -2.41 19.30
N ASN A 809 35.08 -1.16 19.05
CA ASN A 809 35.22 -0.55 17.73
C ASN A 809 36.57 0.14 17.65
N TRP A 810 37.44 -0.32 16.75
CA TRP A 810 38.73 0.33 16.51
C TRP A 810 38.70 1.10 15.20
N ASN A 811 38.89 2.43 15.31
CA ASN A 811 39.14 3.33 14.20
C ASN A 811 40.61 3.76 14.19
N THR A 812 41.31 3.51 13.09
CA THR A 812 42.76 3.81 12.96
C THR A 812 43.07 5.31 13.00
N LYS A 813 42.08 6.20 12.85
CA LYS A 813 42.25 7.67 12.89
C LYS A 813 42.14 8.28 14.28
N ASN A 814 41.49 7.60 15.23
CA ASN A 814 41.05 8.23 16.48
C ASN A 814 42.05 8.12 17.64
N TYR A 815 43.11 7.32 17.51
CA TYR A 815 43.88 6.86 18.68
C TYR A 815 45.40 6.82 18.51
N ILE A 816 46.00 7.58 17.57
CA ILE A 816 47.46 7.51 17.38
C ILE A 816 48.14 8.88 17.41
N GLU A 817 49.26 8.94 18.13
CA GLU A 817 50.29 9.97 18.01
C GLU A 817 51.18 9.78 16.74
N SER A 818 50.89 8.80 15.89
CA SER A 818 51.53 8.55 14.58
C SER A 818 50.65 7.67 13.67
N GLU A 819 50.33 8.07 12.44
CA GLU A 819 49.41 7.31 11.55
C GLU A 819 49.76 5.82 11.40
N ALA A 820 48.79 4.91 11.61
CA ALA A 820 48.95 3.48 11.37
C ALA A 820 49.19 3.21 9.88
N SER A 821 50.24 2.45 9.55
CA SER A 821 50.52 1.98 8.20
C SER A 821 49.75 0.70 7.87
N SER A 822 49.45 0.45 6.60
CA SER A 822 48.87 -0.84 6.17
C SER A 822 49.79 -2.00 6.58
N GLY A 823 49.22 -3.07 7.11
CA GLY A 823 50.01 -4.20 7.60
C GLY A 823 49.30 -5.05 8.65
N ILE A 824 50.07 -5.94 9.26
CA ILE A 824 49.59 -6.84 10.32
C ILE A 824 49.68 -6.14 11.67
N TYR A 825 48.60 -6.23 12.44
CA TYR A 825 48.53 -5.79 13.83
C TYR A 825 48.09 -6.95 14.71
N TYR A 826 48.43 -6.87 15.99
CA TYR A 826 47.99 -7.80 17.02
C TYR A 826 47.11 -7.08 18.02
N TYR A 827 46.02 -7.70 18.45
CA TYR A 827 45.18 -7.20 19.52
C TYR A 827 45.12 -8.24 20.64
N GLU A 828 45.28 -7.75 21.86
CA GLU A 828 45.34 -8.53 23.09
C GLU A 828 44.22 -8.06 24.01
N LEU A 829 43.37 -8.99 24.43
CA LEU A 829 42.41 -8.78 25.51
C LEU A 829 43.01 -9.34 26.80
N THR A 830 43.12 -8.50 27.80
CA THR A 830 43.51 -8.85 29.18
C THR A 830 42.27 -8.83 30.06
N VAL A 831 41.96 -9.95 30.71
CA VAL A 831 40.89 -10.07 31.71
C VAL A 831 41.53 -10.53 33.01
N ASP A 832 41.51 -9.65 34.02
CA ASP A 832 42.27 -9.81 35.27
C ASP A 832 43.76 -10.10 35.03
N GLU A 833 44.22 -11.33 35.28
CA GLU A 833 45.61 -11.77 35.07
C GLU A 833 45.80 -12.59 33.77
N GLN A 834 44.71 -12.91 33.06
CA GLN A 834 44.73 -13.75 31.86
C GLN A 834 44.70 -12.90 30.59
N LYS A 835 45.32 -13.42 29.52
CA LYS A 835 45.46 -12.72 28.23
C LYS A 835 45.17 -13.63 27.05
N GLN A 836 44.47 -13.10 26.05
CA GLN A 836 44.28 -13.75 24.76
C GLN A 836 44.62 -12.76 23.64
N THR A 837 45.40 -13.22 22.65
CA THR A 837 45.91 -12.38 21.56
C THR A 837 45.50 -12.95 20.21
N ARG A 838 45.11 -12.08 19.27
CA ARG A 838 44.80 -12.42 17.88
C ARG A 838 45.44 -11.42 16.93
N LYS A 839 45.49 -11.79 15.65
CA LYS A 839 46.03 -10.96 14.56
C LYS A 839 44.90 -10.33 13.72
N MET A 840 45.17 -9.16 13.16
CA MET A 840 44.34 -8.46 12.18
C MET A 840 45.20 -7.82 11.08
N ILE A 841 44.59 -7.55 9.93
CA ILE A 841 45.23 -7.00 8.74
C ILE A 841 44.52 -5.69 8.39
N TYR A 842 45.26 -4.59 8.44
CA TYR A 842 44.78 -3.27 8.07
C TYR A 842 45.21 -2.91 6.64
N LEU A 843 44.25 -2.51 5.80
CA LEU A 843 44.43 -2.00 4.45
C LEU A 843 44.04 -0.51 4.44
N LYS A 844 44.93 0.35 3.94
CA LYS A 844 44.65 1.80 3.83
C LYS A 844 43.81 2.08 2.58
#